data_AF-A0A085A9L0-F1
#
_entry.id   AF-A0A085A9L0-F1
#
_cell.length_a   1.000
_cell.length_b   1.000
_cell.length_c   1.000
_cell.angle_alpha   90.00
_cell.angle_beta   90.00
_cell.angle_gamma   90.00
#
_symmetry.space_group_name_H-M   'P 1'
#
loop_
_entity.id
_entity.type
_entity.pdbx_description
1 polymer ?
#
loop_
_entity_poly.entity_id
_entity_poly.type
_entity_poly.pdbx_seq_one_letter_code
_entity_poly.pdbx_strand_id
1 'polypeptide(L)'
;MKKSSSTSGFRPKKIALILSALLATASFPAVSAPVYYKIDESTQAADRTLNFADGAEISGIEVVVNDGVVNFNDNTTINSTGYKNPIGSQDIHFAHLDAGEINLGKNFTLNFTPSTTPHNIDGFELYGSGRLTAENLTLNNLNAAYEPEMLYVGGNAVATLTGLTKVTGGGIMTGSKGVLNAEDIDISWSRPDTYDASDSTDTGINLQGDETHITGDVAINITSPTFYLYGIRDFGDAEFAGHTNIQLTGNSVQSYSDVTGILLFDPNTFSAATGKRVFNEVTIKAKSNTVDGFVDGLLYLGQNTYTDLSVNKIDIDVSGNDIVRGIYLWGKNQLTTSKHRINDATIKLSGGDAATLWGFFSLNLSEDTTPVQWDADTIVNNITIKSEGGKDAYMLYQADAEFTGDVILGDKLSYDSVAGTLYSIYGKYGSTDIVNNNKLVAWGKMLAKGDHAINIISGDNSYIYGDTQLEDQGTINLALNGSNSRWDMVADSTLTTLSLKDATLNFMPASTLTRGAATFKTLTVNGDYTGTNGNIVMNTQLGDDSSPTDRLIVNGNTSGTTNVTVLNAGGAGDHTINGIELISVAGTSDGEFKQNGRIVAGAYDYTLQRGEGQNAKNWYLSNELPAETPVQPDPVDPTVPVTPVPAPREQAVRPEAGLYAMNLQAANNLFTTRLHDRLGETHYVDALTGETAVTSMWLRNI
;
A
#
# COMPACT_ATOMS: atom_id res chain seq x y z
N MET A 1 62.10 -67.70 -9.85
CA MET A 1 61.92 -69.00 -9.14
C MET A 1 60.95 -68.80 -7.99
N LYS A 2 60.10 -69.81 -7.73
CA LYS A 2 58.85 -69.80 -6.93
C LYS A 2 58.97 -69.44 -5.43
N LYS A 3 57.78 -69.15 -4.87
CA LYS A 3 57.23 -69.35 -3.49
C LYS A 3 57.25 -68.12 -2.59
N SER A 4 56.29 -67.89 -1.68
CA SER A 4 54.89 -68.31 -1.48
C SER A 4 54.37 -67.46 -0.31
N SER A 5 53.07 -67.21 -0.30
CA SER A 5 52.27 -66.47 0.69
C SER A 5 52.63 -66.68 2.17
N SER A 6 52.74 -65.58 2.92
CA SER A 6 52.62 -65.54 4.37
C SER A 6 51.14 -65.40 4.77
N THR A 7 50.64 -66.34 5.56
CA THR A 7 49.39 -66.19 6.32
C THR A 7 49.75 -66.33 7.80
N SER A 8 49.76 -65.22 8.53
CA SER A 8 49.80 -65.21 9.99
C SER A 8 48.37 -65.03 10.50
N GLY A 9 47.79 -66.12 11.01
CA GLY A 9 46.47 -66.12 11.63
C GLY A 9 46.49 -65.37 12.96
N PHE A 10 45.67 -64.31 13.06
CA PHE A 10 45.27 -63.72 14.33
C PHE A 10 44.12 -64.56 14.90
N ARG A 11 44.34 -65.18 16.07
CA ARG A 11 43.30 -65.87 16.84
C ARG A 11 42.58 -64.84 17.73
N PRO A 12 41.25 -64.68 17.68
CA PRO A 12 40.53 -63.86 18.65
C PRO A 12 40.31 -64.67 19.93
N LYS A 13 40.82 -64.19 21.07
CA LYS A 13 40.44 -64.72 22.38
C LYS A 13 40.21 -63.57 23.37
N LYS A 14 38.99 -63.56 23.93
CA LYS A 14 38.52 -62.96 25.19
C LYS A 14 37.61 -61.72 25.18
N ILE A 15 37.42 -60.98 24.07
CA ILE A 15 36.41 -59.88 24.04
C ILE A 15 35.06 -60.34 23.45
N ALA A 16 35.06 -61.26 22.48
CA ALA A 16 33.83 -61.72 21.84
C ALA A 16 32.91 -62.59 22.73
N LEU A 17 33.44 -63.17 23.83
CA LEU A 17 32.65 -64.04 24.72
C LEU A 17 31.88 -63.26 25.81
N ILE A 18 32.31 -62.04 26.13
CA ILE A 18 31.62 -61.20 27.13
C ILE A 18 30.49 -60.40 26.46
N LEU A 19 30.64 -60.01 25.19
CA LEU A 19 29.58 -59.33 24.44
C LEU A 19 28.43 -60.28 24.05
N SER A 20 28.72 -61.55 23.78
CA SER A 20 27.69 -62.56 23.46
C SER A 20 26.93 -63.06 24.70
N ALA A 21 27.53 -62.99 25.90
CA ALA A 21 26.85 -63.31 27.15
C ALA A 21 25.98 -62.15 27.67
N LEU A 22 26.35 -60.89 27.40
CA LEU A 22 25.55 -59.72 27.76
C LEU A 22 24.32 -59.53 26.85
N LEU A 23 24.41 -59.92 25.57
CA LEU A 23 23.27 -59.92 24.65
C LEU A 23 22.32 -61.13 24.79
N ALA A 24 22.70 -62.18 25.53
CA ALA A 24 21.88 -63.40 25.67
C ALA A 24 21.02 -63.44 26.95
N THR A 25 21.08 -62.41 27.81
CA THR A 25 20.32 -62.35 29.07
C THR A 25 19.44 -61.12 29.24
N ALA A 26 19.46 -60.19 28.28
CA ALA A 26 18.39 -59.21 28.13
C ALA A 26 17.26 -59.86 27.33
N SER A 27 16.30 -60.49 28.02
CA SER A 27 14.95 -60.58 27.48
C SER A 27 14.45 -59.15 27.38
N PHE A 28 14.66 -58.50 26.23
CA PHE A 28 13.84 -57.34 25.90
C PHE A 28 12.40 -57.83 25.96
N PRO A 29 11.52 -57.22 26.75
CA PRO A 29 10.11 -57.53 26.64
C PRO A 29 9.77 -57.36 25.16
N ALA A 30 9.17 -58.38 24.55
CA ALA A 30 8.64 -58.24 23.20
C ALA A 30 7.73 -57.01 23.23
N VAL A 31 8.10 -55.97 22.49
CA VAL A 31 7.26 -54.78 22.34
C VAL A 31 5.93 -55.29 21.81
N SER A 32 4.86 -55.10 22.57
CA SER A 32 3.52 -55.49 22.15
C SER A 32 3.20 -54.76 20.85
N ALA A 33 2.65 -55.46 19.87
CA ALA A 33 2.25 -54.83 18.61
C ALA A 33 1.22 -53.71 18.90
N PRO A 34 1.30 -52.55 18.22
CA PRO A 34 0.36 -51.46 18.37
C PRO A 34 -1.10 -51.92 18.22
N VAL A 35 -1.96 -51.55 19.17
CA VAL A 35 -3.34 -52.02 19.25
C VAL A 35 -4.30 -50.97 18.67
N TYR A 36 -5.27 -51.44 17.89
CA TYR A 36 -6.38 -50.62 17.38
C TYR A 36 -7.60 -50.78 18.29
N TYR A 37 -8.22 -49.66 18.65
CA TYR A 37 -9.38 -49.63 19.54
C TYR A 37 -10.60 -49.08 18.81
N LYS A 38 -11.70 -49.82 18.83
CA LYS A 38 -13.00 -49.40 18.27
C LYS A 38 -14.06 -49.40 19.37
N ILE A 39 -14.75 -48.27 19.54
CA ILE A 39 -15.91 -48.12 20.42
C ILE A 39 -17.13 -47.88 19.53
N ASP A 40 -17.99 -48.90 19.42
CA ASP A 40 -19.20 -48.86 18.61
C ASP A 40 -20.41 -49.43 19.36
N GLU A 41 -21.54 -49.57 18.66
CA GLU A 41 -22.77 -50.09 19.27
C GLU A 41 -22.65 -51.54 19.77
N SER A 42 -21.66 -52.30 19.28
CA SER A 42 -21.37 -53.66 19.75
C SER A 42 -20.51 -53.70 21.01
N THR A 43 -19.80 -52.61 21.33
CA THR A 43 -19.06 -52.45 22.58
C THR A 43 -20.04 -52.35 23.75
N GLN A 44 -19.88 -53.22 24.76
CA GLN A 44 -20.73 -53.18 25.96
C GLN A 44 -20.61 -51.80 26.63
N ALA A 45 -21.73 -51.23 27.08
CA ALA A 45 -21.77 -49.88 27.64
C ALA A 45 -20.75 -49.65 28.78
N ALA A 46 -20.48 -50.67 29.61
CA ALA A 46 -19.49 -50.59 30.69
C ALA A 46 -18.02 -50.49 30.19
N ASP A 47 -17.77 -50.87 28.94
CA ASP A 47 -16.45 -50.90 28.31
C ASP A 47 -16.26 -49.76 27.29
N ARG A 48 -17.23 -48.84 27.17
CA ARG A 48 -17.16 -47.69 26.25
C ARG A 48 -16.29 -46.53 26.78
N THR A 49 -15.64 -46.71 27.93
CA THR A 49 -14.66 -45.77 28.46
C THR A 49 -13.27 -46.41 28.45
N LEU A 50 -12.37 -45.86 27.65
CA LEU A 50 -10.96 -46.26 27.59
C LEU A 50 -10.09 -45.22 28.30
N ASN A 51 -9.13 -45.68 29.11
CA ASN A 51 -8.17 -44.81 29.78
C ASN A 51 -6.76 -45.31 29.46
N PHE A 52 -5.94 -44.44 28.88
CA PHE A 52 -4.58 -44.74 28.45
C PHE A 52 -3.54 -43.99 29.30
N ALA A 53 -2.48 -44.70 29.67
CA ALA A 53 -1.30 -44.12 30.31
C ALA A 53 -0.21 -43.81 29.27
N ASP A 54 0.80 -43.05 29.68
CA ASP A 54 1.98 -42.79 28.86
C ASP A 54 2.67 -44.10 28.42
N GLY A 55 3.18 -44.13 27.19
CA GLY A 55 3.80 -45.30 26.58
C GLY A 55 2.84 -46.38 26.06
N ALA A 56 1.54 -46.09 25.95
CA ALA A 56 0.60 -47.01 25.31
C ALA A 56 0.91 -47.18 23.80
N GLU A 57 1.05 -48.43 23.36
CA GLU A 57 1.29 -48.78 21.95
C GLU A 57 -0.06 -48.82 21.20
N ILE A 58 -0.47 -47.68 20.62
CA ILE A 58 -1.77 -47.48 19.96
C ILE A 58 -1.56 -47.24 18.46
N SER A 59 -2.13 -48.10 17.61
CA SER A 59 -2.13 -47.88 16.15
C SER A 59 -3.24 -46.95 15.69
N GLY A 60 -4.41 -47.01 16.33
CA GLY A 60 -5.46 -46.03 16.11
C GLY A 60 -6.68 -46.22 17.01
N ILE A 61 -7.56 -45.23 17.01
CA ILE A 61 -8.78 -45.16 17.81
C ILE A 61 -9.95 -44.79 16.91
N GLU A 62 -11.06 -45.50 17.03
CA GLU A 62 -12.33 -45.17 16.37
C GLU A 62 -13.46 -45.10 17.41
N VAL A 63 -14.20 -43.99 17.45
CA VAL A 63 -15.37 -43.81 18.32
C VAL A 63 -16.57 -43.38 17.48
N VAL A 64 -17.60 -44.22 17.46
CA VAL A 64 -18.81 -43.99 16.64
C VAL A 64 -20.10 -43.96 17.46
N VAL A 65 -20.00 -43.92 18.79
CA VAL A 65 -21.14 -43.85 19.72
C VAL A 65 -21.01 -42.69 20.69
N ASN A 66 -22.14 -42.03 21.00
CA ASN A 66 -22.18 -40.79 21.78
C ASN A 66 -21.66 -40.90 23.22
N ASP A 67 -21.78 -42.06 23.84
CA ASP A 67 -21.29 -42.34 25.20
C ASP A 67 -19.88 -42.95 25.22
N GLY A 68 -19.22 -43.04 24.06
CA GLY A 68 -17.83 -43.44 23.94
C GLY A 68 -16.90 -42.34 24.47
N VAL A 69 -15.99 -42.71 25.37
CA VAL A 69 -15.04 -41.79 26.00
C VAL A 69 -13.64 -42.37 25.98
N VAL A 70 -12.66 -41.61 25.51
CA VAL A 70 -11.25 -41.96 25.54
C VAL A 70 -10.47 -40.91 26.31
N ASN A 71 -9.82 -41.31 27.40
CA ASN A 71 -9.00 -40.41 28.22
C ASN A 71 -7.53 -40.80 28.15
N PHE A 72 -6.66 -39.80 28.01
CA PHE A 72 -5.23 -39.93 28.18
C PHE A 72 -4.76 -39.22 29.45
N ASN A 73 -3.71 -39.74 30.06
CA ASN A 73 -3.01 -39.05 31.15
C ASN A 73 -2.20 -37.86 30.61
N ASP A 74 -1.93 -36.90 31.48
CA ASP A 74 -1.01 -35.80 31.19
C ASP A 74 0.39 -36.31 30.78
N ASN A 75 1.03 -35.57 29.88
CA ASN A 75 2.37 -35.83 29.34
C ASN A 75 2.49 -37.14 28.55
N THR A 76 1.39 -37.60 27.94
CA THR A 76 1.41 -38.79 27.08
C THR A 76 2.10 -38.52 25.76
N THR A 77 3.00 -39.41 25.33
CA THR A 77 3.55 -39.44 23.97
C THR A 77 3.14 -40.70 23.23
N ILE A 78 2.56 -40.54 22.03
CA ILE A 78 2.18 -41.63 21.14
C ILE A 78 3.01 -41.59 19.86
N ASN A 79 3.55 -42.75 19.46
CA ASN A 79 4.11 -42.94 18.13
C ASN A 79 3.15 -43.83 17.33
N SER A 80 2.62 -43.32 16.22
CA SER A 80 1.66 -44.08 15.42
C SER A 80 1.89 -43.89 13.93
N THR A 81 1.65 -44.96 13.16
CA THR A 81 1.57 -44.90 11.70
C THR A 81 0.14 -44.67 11.20
N GLY A 82 -0.81 -44.54 12.13
CA GLY A 82 -2.24 -44.53 11.86
C GLY A 82 -2.80 -45.93 11.61
N TYR A 83 -4.13 -46.01 11.67
CA TYR A 83 -4.89 -47.17 11.27
C TYR A 83 -5.42 -46.98 9.85
N LYS A 84 -5.29 -48.02 9.01
CA LYS A 84 -5.89 -48.09 7.68
C LYS A 84 -7.16 -48.94 7.76
N ASN A 85 -8.30 -48.38 7.36
CA ASN A 85 -9.54 -49.16 7.29
C ASN A 85 -9.39 -50.32 6.28
N PRO A 86 -9.59 -51.59 6.67
CA PRO A 86 -9.45 -52.73 5.78
C PRO A 86 -10.63 -52.91 4.81
N ILE A 87 -11.73 -52.17 4.95
CA ILE A 87 -12.93 -52.30 4.12
C ILE A 87 -13.29 -50.95 3.46
N GLY A 88 -12.86 -50.78 2.21
CA GLY A 88 -13.44 -49.81 1.27
C GLY A 88 -12.90 -48.38 1.29
N SER A 89 -12.66 -47.77 2.45
CA SER A 89 -11.94 -46.47 2.55
C SER A 89 -10.43 -46.71 2.70
N GLN A 90 -9.61 -45.88 2.08
CA GLN A 90 -8.15 -45.92 2.17
C GLN A 90 -7.59 -44.81 3.07
N ASP A 91 -8.45 -44.20 3.90
CA ASP A 91 -8.06 -43.12 4.82
C ASP A 91 -7.20 -43.66 5.96
N ILE A 92 -6.28 -42.82 6.44
CA ILE A 92 -5.35 -43.14 7.51
C ILE A 92 -5.51 -42.09 8.60
N HIS A 93 -5.99 -42.50 9.77
CA HIS A 93 -6.09 -41.65 10.95
C HIS A 93 -5.40 -42.26 12.16
N PHE A 94 -4.84 -41.44 13.06
CA PHE A 94 -4.57 -41.93 14.42
C PHE A 94 -5.87 -42.04 15.22
N ALA A 95 -6.75 -41.03 15.16
CA ALA A 95 -8.06 -41.11 15.80
C ALA A 95 -9.17 -40.63 14.86
N HIS A 96 -10.27 -41.38 14.80
CA HIS A 96 -11.49 -41.03 14.07
C HIS A 96 -12.69 -41.02 15.02
N LEU A 97 -13.42 -39.91 15.07
CA LEU A 97 -14.58 -39.74 15.95
C LEU A 97 -15.79 -39.27 15.12
N ASP A 98 -16.76 -40.15 14.86
CA ASP A 98 -18.09 -39.75 14.36
C ASP A 98 -19.00 -39.26 15.51
N ALA A 99 -18.69 -39.69 16.73
CA ALA A 99 -19.40 -39.34 17.96
C ALA A 99 -18.48 -39.54 19.19
N GLY A 100 -18.98 -39.18 20.37
CA GLY A 100 -18.26 -39.38 21.63
C GLY A 100 -17.13 -38.36 21.85
N GLU A 101 -16.23 -38.67 22.78
CA GLU A 101 -15.21 -37.72 23.25
C GLU A 101 -13.83 -38.36 23.39
N ILE A 102 -12.80 -37.62 22.97
CA ILE A 102 -11.40 -37.87 23.29
C ILE A 102 -10.82 -36.71 24.10
N ASN A 103 -10.32 -37.02 25.29
CA ASN A 103 -9.62 -36.08 26.15
C ASN A 103 -8.13 -36.45 26.20
N LEU A 104 -7.29 -35.58 25.66
CA LEU A 104 -5.85 -35.80 25.56
C LEU A 104 -5.07 -35.38 26.82
N GLY A 105 -5.73 -34.71 27.78
CA GLY A 105 -5.06 -34.16 28.96
C GLY A 105 -4.09 -33.02 28.62
N LYS A 106 -3.11 -32.80 29.49
CA LYS A 106 -2.07 -31.76 29.32
C LYS A 106 -0.83 -32.33 28.62
N ASN A 107 -0.18 -31.55 27.76
CA ASN A 107 1.12 -31.87 27.14
C ASN A 107 1.11 -33.18 26.31
N PHE A 108 0.01 -33.47 25.63
CA PHE A 108 -0.08 -34.64 24.75
C PHE A 108 0.79 -34.44 23.50
N THR A 109 1.54 -35.48 23.10
CA THR A 109 2.35 -35.48 21.88
C THR A 109 1.98 -36.65 20.97
N LEU A 110 1.58 -36.36 19.73
CA LEU A 110 1.48 -37.34 18.65
C LEU A 110 2.69 -37.24 17.72
N ASN A 111 3.42 -38.34 17.57
CA ASN A 111 4.42 -38.54 16.53
C ASN A 111 3.84 -39.45 15.45
N PHE A 112 3.35 -38.84 14.39
CA PHE A 112 2.62 -39.49 13.32
C PHE A 112 3.53 -39.79 12.13
N THR A 113 3.57 -41.04 11.68
CA THR A 113 4.37 -41.48 10.53
C THR A 113 3.47 -42.24 9.54
N PRO A 114 2.60 -41.54 8.81
CA PRO A 114 1.61 -42.18 7.94
C PRO A 114 2.27 -42.95 6.79
N SER A 115 1.61 -44.06 6.37
CA SER A 115 2.02 -44.91 5.23
C SER A 115 1.45 -44.43 3.89
N THR A 116 1.92 -44.97 2.74
CA THR A 116 1.65 -44.38 1.40
C THR A 116 0.35 -44.86 0.70
N THR A 117 -0.40 -43.90 0.12
CA THR A 117 -1.51 -43.95 -0.90
C THR A 117 -2.85 -44.68 -0.61
N PRO A 118 -4.02 -44.12 -1.02
CA PRO A 118 -4.47 -42.72 -0.86
C PRO A 118 -5.92 -42.57 -0.31
N HIS A 119 -6.23 -41.48 0.41
CA HIS A 119 -7.31 -40.52 0.10
C HIS A 119 -7.30 -39.36 1.11
N ASN A 120 -7.48 -39.62 2.41
CA ASN A 120 -7.31 -38.64 3.50
C ASN A 120 -6.28 -39.14 4.54
N ILE A 121 -5.44 -38.26 5.06
CA ILE A 121 -4.43 -38.61 6.07
C ILE A 121 -4.55 -37.61 7.22
N ASP A 122 -5.05 -38.08 8.36
CA ASP A 122 -5.34 -37.23 9.49
C ASP A 122 -4.59 -37.68 10.75
N GLY A 123 -4.11 -36.72 11.55
CA GLY A 123 -3.75 -37.05 12.94
C GLY A 123 -5.02 -37.39 13.72
N PHE A 124 -5.90 -36.40 13.82
CA PHE A 124 -7.21 -36.52 14.45
C PHE A 124 -8.28 -36.11 13.45
N GLU A 125 -9.20 -37.01 13.15
CA GLU A 125 -10.34 -36.79 12.27
C GLU A 125 -11.62 -36.76 13.13
N LEU A 126 -12.20 -35.57 13.31
CA LEU A 126 -13.45 -35.39 14.05
C LEU A 126 -14.60 -35.10 13.07
N TYR A 127 -15.65 -35.91 13.12
CA TYR A 127 -16.88 -35.77 12.36
C TYR A 127 -18.10 -35.86 13.26
N GLY A 128 -19.28 -35.63 12.68
CA GLY A 128 -20.56 -35.84 13.35
C GLY A 128 -20.66 -35.05 14.66
N SER A 129 -20.75 -35.76 15.78
CA SER A 129 -20.82 -35.13 17.12
C SER A 129 -19.55 -35.34 17.95
N GLY A 130 -18.46 -35.77 17.32
CA GLY A 130 -17.18 -36.02 17.96
C GLY A 130 -16.62 -34.78 18.66
N ARG A 131 -16.00 -34.99 19.82
CA ARG A 131 -15.41 -33.92 20.62
C ARG A 131 -13.97 -34.23 20.98
N LEU A 132 -13.10 -33.23 20.86
CA LEU A 132 -11.70 -33.33 21.28
C LEU A 132 -11.36 -32.20 22.25
N THR A 133 -10.71 -32.54 23.36
CA THR A 133 -10.15 -31.57 24.30
C THR A 133 -8.68 -31.84 24.57
N ALA A 134 -7.86 -30.78 24.57
CA ALA A 134 -6.44 -30.86 24.91
C ALA A 134 -5.92 -29.55 25.52
N GLU A 135 -4.90 -29.66 26.38
CA GLU A 135 -4.09 -28.52 26.85
C GLU A 135 -2.63 -28.72 26.44
N ASN A 136 -2.01 -27.73 25.79
CA ASN A 136 -0.63 -27.82 25.27
C ASN A 136 -0.41 -29.04 24.33
N LEU A 137 -1.12 -29.07 23.20
CA LEU A 137 -1.09 -30.16 22.24
C LEU A 137 0.12 -30.06 21.30
N THR A 138 0.85 -31.16 21.08
CA THR A 138 1.91 -31.24 20.08
C THR A 138 1.62 -32.34 19.05
N LEU A 139 1.61 -31.97 17.78
CA LEU A 139 1.33 -32.85 16.64
C LEU A 139 2.54 -32.81 15.69
N ASN A 140 3.24 -33.92 15.55
CA ASN A 140 4.41 -34.04 14.70
C ASN A 140 4.17 -35.05 13.58
N ASN A 141 4.18 -34.60 12.33
CA ASN A 141 4.32 -35.48 11.19
C ASN A 141 5.81 -35.74 10.91
N LEU A 142 6.21 -36.99 11.02
CA LEU A 142 7.57 -37.44 10.77
C LEU A 142 7.79 -37.88 9.32
N ASN A 143 6.76 -37.86 8.47
CA ASN A 143 6.83 -38.17 7.06
C ASN A 143 6.66 -36.91 6.20
N ALA A 144 7.78 -36.23 5.93
CA ALA A 144 7.81 -34.96 5.19
C ALA A 144 7.34 -35.05 3.72
N ALA A 145 7.17 -36.27 3.17
CA ALA A 145 6.69 -36.48 1.81
C ALA A 145 5.18 -36.21 1.64
N TYR A 146 4.42 -36.09 2.74
CA TYR A 146 2.97 -35.91 2.71
C TYR A 146 2.55 -34.75 3.61
N GLU A 147 1.46 -34.07 3.23
CA GLU A 147 0.80 -33.07 4.05
C GLU A 147 -0.45 -33.71 4.63
N PRO A 148 -0.42 -34.21 5.87
CA PRO A 148 -1.63 -34.56 6.58
C PRO A 148 -2.28 -33.30 7.15
N GLU A 149 -3.61 -33.30 7.22
CA GLU A 149 -4.33 -32.52 8.21
C GLU A 149 -4.06 -33.13 9.59
N MET A 150 -3.19 -32.52 10.39
CA MET A 150 -2.88 -33.06 11.71
C MET A 150 -4.09 -32.99 12.65
N LEU A 151 -5.02 -32.09 12.36
CA LEU A 151 -6.34 -32.00 12.98
C LEU A 151 -7.38 -31.60 11.94
N TYR A 152 -8.39 -32.44 11.75
CA TYR A 152 -9.59 -32.17 10.98
C TYR A 152 -10.81 -32.11 11.90
N VAL A 153 -11.66 -31.09 11.74
CA VAL A 153 -12.90 -30.91 12.51
C VAL A 153 -14.07 -30.61 11.59
N GLY A 154 -15.03 -31.52 11.43
CA GLY A 154 -16.19 -31.34 10.54
C GLY A 154 -17.48 -31.96 11.06
N GLY A 155 -18.58 -31.79 10.33
CA GLY A 155 -19.82 -32.55 10.55
C GLY A 155 -20.59 -32.24 11.84
N ASN A 156 -20.42 -31.06 12.45
CA ASN A 156 -20.85 -30.64 13.81
C ASN A 156 -19.89 -31.03 14.95
N ALA A 157 -18.69 -31.55 14.63
CA ALA A 157 -17.68 -31.84 15.63
C ALA A 157 -17.12 -30.56 16.26
N VAL A 158 -16.57 -30.71 17.47
CA VAL A 158 -15.98 -29.60 18.23
C VAL A 158 -14.59 -29.97 18.75
N ALA A 159 -13.59 -29.17 18.40
CA ALA A 159 -12.28 -29.20 19.04
C ALA A 159 -12.13 -28.02 20.00
N THR A 160 -11.66 -28.27 21.22
CA THR A 160 -11.33 -27.23 22.21
C THR A 160 -9.90 -27.41 22.67
N LEU A 161 -9.05 -26.46 22.31
CA LEU A 161 -7.60 -26.51 22.52
C LEU A 161 -7.17 -25.33 23.39
N THR A 162 -6.66 -25.60 24.59
CA THR A 162 -6.18 -24.54 25.50
C THR A 162 -4.66 -24.54 25.58
N GLY A 163 -4.05 -23.39 25.85
CA GLY A 163 -2.61 -23.20 25.72
C GLY A 163 -2.11 -23.38 24.29
N LEU A 164 -0.86 -23.81 24.14
CA LEU A 164 -0.20 -23.90 22.84
C LEU A 164 -0.54 -25.18 22.09
N THR A 165 -1.12 -25.06 20.90
CA THR A 165 -1.21 -26.15 19.92
C THR A 165 -0.08 -26.00 18.91
N LYS A 166 0.86 -26.94 18.94
CA LYS A 166 2.00 -26.98 18.03
C LYS A 166 1.81 -28.05 16.96
N VAL A 167 1.95 -27.68 15.69
CA VAL A 167 1.89 -28.59 14.54
C VAL A 167 3.18 -28.50 13.74
N THR A 168 3.84 -29.64 13.54
CA THR A 168 4.99 -29.76 12.64
C THR A 168 4.67 -30.74 11.51
N GLY A 169 4.79 -30.26 10.26
CA GLY A 169 4.60 -31.08 9.05
C GLY A 169 3.14 -31.37 8.68
N GLY A 170 2.29 -30.35 8.57
CA GLY A 170 0.88 -30.49 8.20
C GLY A 170 0.10 -29.22 8.58
N GLY A 171 -1.22 -29.30 8.52
CA GLY A 171 -2.12 -28.18 8.81
C GLY A 171 -3.24 -28.51 9.80
N ILE A 172 -4.08 -27.51 10.06
CA ILE A 172 -5.36 -27.65 10.78
C ILE A 172 -6.48 -27.32 9.79
N MET A 173 -7.50 -28.17 9.74
CA MET A 173 -8.66 -27.99 8.88
C MET A 173 -9.96 -28.02 9.68
N THR A 174 -10.86 -27.07 9.40
CA THR A 174 -12.28 -27.20 9.73
C THR A 174 -13.06 -27.51 8.46
N GLY A 175 -13.87 -28.57 8.47
CA GLY A 175 -14.84 -28.89 7.42
C GLY A 175 -16.23 -28.38 7.79
N SER A 176 -17.19 -28.47 6.87
CA SER A 176 -18.57 -27.97 7.04
C SER A 176 -19.14 -28.27 8.43
N LYS A 177 -19.68 -27.26 9.12
CA LYS A 177 -20.23 -27.32 10.48
C LYS A 177 -19.27 -27.66 11.61
N GLY A 178 -17.98 -27.86 11.32
CA GLY A 178 -16.97 -28.00 12.37
C GLY A 178 -16.80 -26.70 13.15
N VAL A 179 -16.51 -26.83 14.44
CA VAL A 179 -16.18 -25.70 15.32
C VAL A 179 -14.80 -25.91 15.94
N LEU A 180 -13.91 -24.95 15.74
CA LEU A 180 -12.59 -24.92 16.36
C LEU A 180 -12.52 -23.78 17.38
N ASN A 181 -12.24 -24.13 18.64
CA ASN A 181 -11.88 -23.17 19.68
C ASN A 181 -10.43 -23.42 20.08
N ALA A 182 -9.55 -22.44 19.91
CA ALA A 182 -8.14 -22.54 20.28
C ALA A 182 -7.61 -21.28 20.98
N GLU A 183 -6.59 -21.43 21.82
CA GLU A 183 -5.88 -20.30 22.43
C GLU A 183 -4.69 -19.89 21.55
N ASP A 184 -3.57 -20.61 21.60
CA ASP A 184 -2.39 -20.33 20.77
C ASP A 184 -2.12 -21.44 19.75
N ILE A 185 -1.68 -21.07 18.54
CA ILE A 185 -1.34 -22.01 17.46
C ILE A 185 0.04 -21.70 16.89
N ASP A 186 0.91 -22.71 16.79
CA ASP A 186 2.21 -22.64 16.10
C ASP A 186 2.30 -23.76 15.05
N ILE A 187 2.26 -23.39 13.77
CA ILE A 187 2.42 -24.29 12.63
C ILE A 187 3.74 -24.00 11.94
N SER A 188 4.64 -24.97 11.92
CA SER A 188 5.94 -24.79 11.26
C SER A 188 6.45 -26.04 10.56
N TRP A 189 6.85 -25.87 9.30
CA TRP A 189 7.51 -26.93 8.54
C TRP A 189 8.18 -26.41 7.26
N SER A 190 9.10 -27.21 6.72
CA SER A 190 9.82 -26.91 5.50
C SER A 190 9.98 -28.17 4.67
N ARG A 191 9.71 -28.09 3.37
CA ARG A 191 9.95 -29.18 2.42
C ARG A 191 11.17 -28.89 1.54
N PRO A 192 12.22 -29.74 1.60
CA PRO A 192 13.50 -29.45 0.95
C PRO A 192 13.52 -29.71 -0.57
N ASP A 193 12.62 -30.54 -1.12
CA ASP A 193 12.73 -31.05 -2.50
C ASP A 193 11.40 -31.11 -3.27
N THR A 194 11.52 -31.08 -4.60
CA THR A 194 10.52 -30.98 -5.68
C THR A 194 9.35 -31.96 -5.55
N TYR A 195 8.30 -31.61 -4.81
CA TYR A 195 7.02 -32.31 -4.96
C TYR A 195 6.30 -31.76 -6.19
N ASP A 196 6.44 -32.52 -7.27
CA ASP A 196 6.03 -32.21 -8.64
C ASP A 196 4.63 -32.79 -8.91
N ALA A 197 3.61 -31.97 -8.72
CA ALA A 197 2.35 -32.12 -9.40
C ALA A 197 1.87 -30.74 -9.83
N SER A 198 1.39 -30.62 -11.06
CA SER A 198 0.49 -29.52 -11.41
C SER A 198 -0.67 -29.55 -10.42
N ASP A 199 -1.01 -28.41 -9.79
CA ASP A 199 -2.16 -28.25 -8.88
C ASP A 199 -1.96 -28.76 -7.42
N SER A 200 -0.72 -28.94 -6.93
CA SER A 200 -0.48 -29.21 -5.50
C SER A 200 -0.84 -27.99 -4.63
N THR A 201 -1.40 -28.23 -3.44
CA THR A 201 -1.74 -27.19 -2.47
C THR A 201 -1.17 -27.57 -1.12
N ASP A 202 -0.49 -26.63 -0.46
CA ASP A 202 -0.19 -26.74 0.96
C ASP A 202 -0.82 -25.59 1.74
N THR A 203 -1.30 -25.85 2.95
CA THR A 203 -2.02 -24.85 3.76
C THR A 203 -1.73 -24.99 5.25
N GLY A 204 -1.42 -23.87 5.91
CA GLY A 204 -1.30 -23.86 7.37
C GLY A 204 -2.64 -24.11 8.07
N ILE A 205 -3.60 -23.21 7.85
CA ILE A 205 -4.96 -23.30 8.42
C ILE A 205 -5.99 -23.20 7.29
N ASN A 206 -6.90 -24.18 7.21
CA ASN A 206 -7.96 -24.26 6.20
C ASN A 206 -9.34 -24.28 6.87
N LEU A 207 -10.08 -23.17 6.79
CA LEU A 207 -11.34 -22.97 7.50
C LEU A 207 -12.52 -23.10 6.55
N GLN A 208 -13.19 -24.26 6.54
CA GLN A 208 -14.43 -24.53 5.79
C GLN A 208 -15.61 -24.83 6.71
N GLY A 209 -15.39 -24.78 8.03
CA GLY A 209 -16.42 -24.95 9.04
C GLY A 209 -17.29 -23.72 9.24
N ASP A 210 -18.22 -23.84 10.20
CA ASP A 210 -19.17 -22.77 10.48
C ASP A 210 -18.49 -21.66 11.30
N GLU A 211 -17.76 -22.01 12.36
CA GLU A 211 -17.15 -21.04 13.28
C GLU A 211 -15.75 -21.46 13.73
N THR A 212 -14.81 -20.52 13.69
CA THR A 212 -13.46 -20.65 14.27
C THR A 212 -13.18 -19.50 15.21
N HIS A 213 -12.79 -19.81 16.44
CA HIS A 213 -12.43 -18.82 17.46
C HIS A 213 -11.02 -19.09 17.98
N ILE A 214 -10.11 -18.15 17.74
CA ILE A 214 -8.74 -18.20 18.23
C ILE A 214 -8.50 -16.98 19.13
N THR A 215 -8.31 -17.23 20.42
CA THR A 215 -8.24 -16.15 21.43
C THR A 215 -6.83 -15.60 21.64
N GLY A 216 -5.81 -16.39 21.35
CA GLY A 216 -4.39 -16.05 21.50
C GLY A 216 -3.68 -15.87 20.15
N ASP A 217 -2.37 -16.11 20.14
CA ASP A 217 -1.51 -15.83 19.00
C ASP A 217 -1.45 -17.00 18.01
N VAL A 218 -1.32 -16.67 16.72
CA VAL A 218 -1.15 -17.64 15.63
C VAL A 218 0.17 -17.37 14.93
N ALA A 219 1.05 -18.37 14.90
CA ALA A 219 2.29 -18.36 14.12
C ALA A 219 2.23 -19.43 13.02
N ILE A 220 2.45 -19.01 11.77
CA ILE A 220 2.54 -19.91 10.62
C ILE A 220 3.88 -19.65 9.91
N ASN A 221 4.73 -20.66 9.82
CA ASN A 221 6.03 -20.56 9.15
C ASN A 221 6.25 -21.77 8.22
N ILE A 222 6.03 -21.54 6.92
CA ILE A 222 6.00 -22.61 5.93
C ILE A 222 6.95 -22.30 4.78
N THR A 223 7.79 -23.28 4.43
CA THR A 223 8.55 -23.29 3.17
C THR A 223 8.11 -24.49 2.34
N SER A 224 7.52 -24.24 1.17
CA SER A 224 6.94 -25.29 0.33
C SER A 224 7.20 -25.11 -1.18
N PRO A 225 7.51 -26.22 -1.91
CA PRO A 225 7.68 -26.21 -3.36
C PRO A 225 6.37 -26.40 -4.13
N THR A 226 5.23 -26.33 -3.44
CA THR A 226 3.89 -26.58 -3.99
C THR A 226 3.45 -25.54 -5.03
N PHE A 227 2.39 -25.84 -5.77
CA PHE A 227 1.80 -24.93 -6.75
C PHE A 227 1.04 -23.79 -6.07
N TYR A 228 0.24 -24.09 -5.04
CA TYR A 228 -0.45 -23.10 -4.20
C TYR A 228 -0.04 -23.23 -2.73
N LEU A 229 0.56 -22.18 -2.18
CA LEU A 229 0.91 -22.11 -0.77
C LEU A 229 0.04 -21.07 -0.05
N TYR A 230 -0.75 -21.53 0.92
CA TYR A 230 -1.60 -20.67 1.74
C TYR A 230 -1.16 -20.66 3.20
N GLY A 231 -1.14 -19.48 3.82
CA GLY A 231 -1.03 -19.36 5.27
C GLY A 231 -2.36 -19.73 5.91
N ILE A 232 -3.38 -18.90 5.66
CA ILE A 232 -4.76 -19.12 6.05
C ILE A 232 -5.64 -19.11 4.81
N ARG A 233 -6.51 -20.11 4.70
CA ARG A 233 -7.53 -20.21 3.66
C ARG A 233 -8.88 -20.31 4.34
N ASP A 234 -9.75 -19.31 4.16
CA ASP A 234 -10.98 -19.17 4.91
C ASP A 234 -12.22 -19.05 4.01
N PHE A 235 -13.21 -19.89 4.32
CA PHE A 235 -14.52 -20.01 3.70
C PHE A 235 -15.68 -19.87 4.69
N GLY A 236 -15.37 -19.70 5.99
CA GLY A 236 -16.34 -19.71 7.09
C GLY A 236 -16.34 -18.40 7.88
N ASP A 237 -16.91 -18.45 9.09
CA ASP A 237 -16.78 -17.38 10.07
C ASP A 237 -15.55 -17.61 10.93
N ALA A 238 -14.74 -16.56 11.13
CA ALA A 238 -13.50 -16.66 11.86
C ALA A 238 -13.21 -15.40 12.70
N GLU A 239 -12.74 -15.62 13.92
CA GLU A 239 -12.30 -14.57 14.83
C GLU A 239 -10.91 -14.90 15.40
N PHE A 240 -9.94 -14.05 15.04
CA PHE A 240 -8.55 -14.10 15.50
C PHE A 240 -8.28 -12.89 16.41
N ALA A 241 -8.35 -13.09 17.72
CA ALA A 241 -8.27 -12.02 18.70
C ALA A 241 -6.82 -11.60 19.05
N GLY A 242 -5.85 -12.51 18.92
CA GLY A 242 -4.43 -12.22 19.14
C GLY A 242 -3.69 -11.76 17.89
N HIS A 243 -2.36 -11.91 17.90
CA HIS A 243 -1.50 -11.60 16.76
C HIS A 243 -1.40 -12.81 15.82
N THR A 244 -1.73 -12.61 14.55
CA THR A 244 -1.55 -13.60 13.47
C THR A 244 -0.31 -13.27 12.66
N ASN A 245 0.76 -14.04 12.83
CA ASN A 245 2.04 -13.87 12.15
C ASN A 245 2.28 -14.99 11.12
N ILE A 246 2.29 -14.63 9.85
CA ILE A 246 2.38 -15.56 8.71
C ILE A 246 3.70 -15.30 7.97
N GLN A 247 4.51 -16.34 7.82
CA GLN A 247 5.77 -16.33 7.08
C GLN A 247 5.77 -17.48 6.07
N LEU A 248 5.72 -17.13 4.78
CA LEU A 248 5.63 -18.08 3.68
C LEU A 248 6.80 -17.91 2.71
N THR A 249 7.42 -19.02 2.34
CA THR A 249 8.43 -19.05 1.29
C THR A 249 8.07 -20.13 0.27
N GLY A 250 7.65 -19.70 -0.92
CA GLY A 250 7.58 -20.58 -2.09
C GLY A 250 8.99 -20.92 -2.56
N ASN A 251 9.38 -22.20 -2.49
CA ASN A 251 10.64 -22.72 -3.04
C ASN A 251 10.39 -23.67 -4.23
N SER A 252 9.29 -23.46 -4.97
CA SER A 252 9.01 -24.19 -6.19
C SER A 252 10.12 -23.99 -7.21
N VAL A 253 10.50 -25.08 -7.88
CA VAL A 253 11.42 -25.06 -9.02
C VAL A 253 10.70 -24.94 -10.35
N GLN A 254 9.35 -24.99 -10.33
CA GLN A 254 8.54 -24.78 -11.51
C GLN A 254 8.55 -23.30 -11.91
N SER A 255 8.11 -23.00 -13.13
CA SER A 255 8.03 -21.60 -13.58
C SER A 255 6.94 -20.82 -12.85
N TYR A 256 5.91 -21.50 -12.34
CA TYR A 256 4.73 -20.91 -11.70
C TYR A 256 4.57 -21.40 -10.25
N SER A 257 4.22 -20.49 -9.34
CA SER A 257 3.65 -20.83 -8.04
C SER A 257 2.93 -19.62 -7.45
N ASP A 258 1.85 -19.88 -6.73
CA ASP A 258 1.12 -18.87 -5.97
C ASP A 258 1.42 -18.99 -4.48
N VAL A 259 1.72 -17.85 -3.85
CA VAL A 259 1.96 -17.78 -2.41
C VAL A 259 1.06 -16.70 -1.84
N THR A 260 0.09 -17.09 -1.01
CA THR A 260 -0.91 -16.18 -0.46
C THR A 260 -0.91 -16.27 1.06
N GLY A 261 -0.70 -15.14 1.73
CA GLY A 261 -0.74 -15.06 3.20
C GLY A 261 -2.11 -15.48 3.73
N ILE A 262 -3.15 -14.73 3.35
CA ILE A 262 -4.54 -15.00 3.72
C ILE A 262 -5.40 -14.98 2.45
N LEU A 263 -6.10 -16.07 2.19
CA LEU A 263 -7.15 -16.18 1.18
C LEU A 263 -8.51 -16.23 1.86
N LEU A 264 -9.35 -15.24 1.59
CA LEU A 264 -10.76 -15.21 1.96
C LEU A 264 -11.59 -15.54 0.70
N PHE A 265 -12.35 -16.62 0.75
CA PHE A 265 -13.12 -17.09 -0.40
C PHE A 265 -14.57 -17.37 -0.03
N ASP A 266 -15.46 -16.86 -0.88
CA ASP A 266 -16.90 -16.88 -0.68
C ASP A 266 -17.56 -17.74 -1.77
N PRO A 267 -17.69 -19.07 -1.55
CA PRO A 267 -18.15 -20.01 -2.55
C PRO A 267 -19.68 -19.96 -2.73
N ASN A 268 -20.14 -20.27 -3.95
CA ASN A 268 -21.57 -20.27 -4.31
C ASN A 268 -22.43 -21.34 -3.58
N THR A 269 -21.83 -22.25 -2.80
CA THR A 269 -22.47 -23.50 -2.36
C THR A 269 -22.43 -23.78 -0.85
N PHE A 270 -21.85 -22.90 -0.02
CA PHE A 270 -21.84 -23.09 1.44
C PHE A 270 -22.97 -22.27 2.07
N SER A 271 -23.81 -22.93 2.88
CA SER A 271 -25.14 -22.43 3.28
C SER A 271 -25.28 -22.07 4.77
N ALA A 272 -24.19 -22.03 5.54
CA ALA A 272 -24.24 -21.85 7.00
C ALA A 272 -23.44 -20.66 7.57
N ALA A 273 -22.32 -20.26 6.97
CA ALA A 273 -21.50 -19.15 7.48
C ALA A 273 -22.14 -17.78 7.21
N THR A 274 -21.99 -16.85 8.15
CA THR A 274 -22.48 -15.47 7.99
C THR A 274 -21.58 -14.59 7.14
N GLY A 275 -20.32 -14.99 6.93
CA GLY A 275 -19.27 -14.24 6.23
C GLY A 275 -18.45 -13.33 7.14
N LYS A 276 -18.56 -13.48 8.47
CA LYS A 276 -17.91 -12.62 9.47
C LYS A 276 -16.46 -13.05 9.69
N ARG A 277 -15.53 -12.15 9.41
CA ARG A 277 -14.08 -12.39 9.51
C ARG A 277 -13.42 -11.25 10.26
N VAL A 278 -12.87 -11.57 11.43
CA VAL A 278 -12.27 -10.58 12.33
C VAL A 278 -10.84 -10.94 12.61
N PHE A 279 -9.94 -10.01 12.31
CA PHE A 279 -8.53 -10.11 12.66
C PHE A 279 -8.13 -8.89 13.50
N ASN A 280 -7.54 -9.12 14.67
CA ASN A 280 -7.02 -8.03 15.48
C ASN A 280 -5.70 -7.48 14.89
N GLU A 281 -4.61 -8.23 15.01
CA GLU A 281 -3.32 -7.85 14.43
C GLU A 281 -2.81 -8.92 13.48
N VAL A 282 -2.38 -8.52 12.29
CA VAL A 282 -1.87 -9.42 11.25
C VAL A 282 -0.50 -8.95 10.76
N THR A 283 0.44 -9.88 10.65
CA THR A 283 1.72 -9.65 9.96
C THR A 283 1.93 -10.74 8.92
N ILE A 284 2.15 -10.34 7.67
CA ILE A 284 2.34 -11.26 6.55
C ILE A 284 3.70 -10.97 5.91
N LYS A 285 4.55 -12.00 5.84
CA LYS A 285 5.75 -12.02 5.02
C LYS A 285 5.67 -13.16 4.04
N ALA A 286 5.48 -12.87 2.77
CA ALA A 286 5.39 -13.91 1.74
C ALA A 286 6.36 -13.62 0.59
N LYS A 287 6.99 -14.67 0.08
CA LYS A 287 7.82 -14.55 -1.11
C LYS A 287 7.73 -15.77 -2.02
N SER A 288 7.85 -15.51 -3.31
CA SER A 288 8.11 -16.53 -4.33
C SER A 288 9.31 -16.12 -5.18
N ASN A 289 10.10 -17.12 -5.59
CA ASN A 289 11.21 -16.94 -6.53
C ASN A 289 10.87 -17.46 -7.94
N THR A 290 9.64 -17.91 -8.17
CA THR A 290 9.20 -18.39 -9.49
C THR A 290 9.19 -17.25 -10.51
N VAL A 291 9.21 -17.61 -11.80
CA VAL A 291 9.22 -16.63 -12.89
C VAL A 291 7.83 -16.04 -13.09
N ASP A 292 6.80 -16.86 -12.95
CA ASP A 292 5.37 -16.56 -13.09
C ASP A 292 4.64 -16.84 -11.76
N GLY A 293 3.45 -16.25 -11.61
CA GLY A 293 2.54 -16.50 -10.50
C GLY A 293 2.32 -15.30 -9.59
N PHE A 294 1.55 -15.52 -8.53
CA PHE A 294 1.10 -14.48 -7.61
C PHE A 294 1.79 -14.58 -6.25
N VAL A 295 2.12 -13.43 -5.68
CA VAL A 295 2.45 -13.31 -4.26
C VAL A 295 1.50 -12.31 -3.61
N ASP A 296 0.64 -12.81 -2.74
CA ASP A 296 -0.46 -12.06 -2.13
C ASP A 296 -0.29 -11.93 -0.62
N GLY A 297 -0.51 -10.73 -0.11
CA GLY A 297 -0.69 -10.51 1.31
C GLY A 297 -2.06 -11.03 1.77
N LEU A 298 -3.08 -10.22 1.50
CA LEU A 298 -4.50 -10.54 1.75
C LEU A 298 -5.27 -10.54 0.43
N LEU A 299 -5.82 -11.70 0.08
CA LEU A 299 -6.63 -11.91 -1.11
C LEU A 299 -8.07 -12.24 -0.72
N TYR A 300 -9.02 -11.42 -1.15
CA TYR A 300 -10.44 -11.72 -1.08
C TYR A 300 -11.01 -11.93 -2.48
N LEU A 301 -11.71 -13.05 -2.66
CA LEU A 301 -12.39 -13.43 -3.89
C LEU A 301 -13.87 -13.77 -3.58
N GLY A 302 -14.73 -12.75 -3.67
CA GLY A 302 -16.17 -12.87 -3.50
C GLY A 302 -16.88 -13.35 -4.77
N GLN A 303 -17.81 -14.31 -4.65
CA GLN A 303 -18.66 -14.72 -5.79
C GLN A 303 -20.14 -14.37 -5.66
N ASN A 304 -20.83 -14.71 -4.56
CA ASN A 304 -22.30 -14.52 -4.46
C ASN A 304 -22.83 -14.37 -3.02
N THR A 305 -21.96 -14.24 -2.01
CA THR A 305 -22.34 -14.21 -0.58
C THR A 305 -21.95 -12.89 0.10
N TYR A 306 -22.40 -12.73 1.35
CA TYR A 306 -22.07 -11.63 2.24
C TYR A 306 -20.67 -11.86 2.83
N THR A 307 -19.82 -10.84 2.82
CA THR A 307 -18.56 -10.81 3.58
C THR A 307 -18.57 -9.59 4.51
N ASP A 308 -18.18 -9.77 5.76
CA ASP A 308 -17.90 -8.70 6.70
C ASP A 308 -16.50 -8.91 7.27
N LEU A 309 -15.54 -8.24 6.65
CA LEU A 309 -14.14 -8.27 7.03
C LEU A 309 -13.82 -7.06 7.92
N SER A 310 -13.34 -7.34 9.12
CA SER A 310 -12.80 -6.33 10.03
C SER A 310 -11.36 -6.66 10.41
N VAL A 311 -10.44 -5.74 10.12
CA VAL A 311 -9.02 -5.86 10.44
C VAL A 311 -8.57 -4.63 11.21
N ASN A 312 -8.14 -4.81 12.46
CA ASN A 312 -7.69 -3.68 13.29
C ASN A 312 -6.30 -3.18 12.86
N LYS A 313 -5.34 -4.08 12.62
CA LYS A 313 -4.02 -3.75 12.05
C LYS A 313 -3.49 -4.85 11.14
N ILE A 314 -2.91 -4.47 10.01
CA ILE A 314 -2.26 -5.40 9.07
C ILE A 314 -0.94 -4.83 8.51
N ASP A 315 0.14 -5.58 8.70
CA ASP A 315 1.47 -5.30 8.16
C ASP A 315 1.83 -6.36 7.11
N ILE A 316 2.10 -5.96 5.86
CA ILE A 316 2.36 -6.84 4.72
C ILE A 316 3.74 -6.51 4.13
N ASP A 317 4.59 -7.52 3.96
CA ASP A 317 5.87 -7.43 3.25
C ASP A 317 5.97 -8.61 2.27
N VAL A 318 5.69 -8.33 1.00
CA VAL A 318 5.57 -9.38 -0.04
C VAL A 318 6.48 -9.12 -1.22
N SER A 319 7.01 -10.22 -1.78
CA SER A 319 7.96 -10.14 -2.91
C SER A 319 7.83 -11.27 -3.92
N GLY A 320 7.97 -10.95 -5.20
CA GLY A 320 7.88 -11.91 -6.30
C GLY A 320 8.39 -11.33 -7.63
N ASN A 321 8.42 -12.14 -8.69
CA ASN A 321 8.97 -11.75 -9.99
C ASN A 321 7.92 -11.46 -11.08
N ASP A 322 6.65 -11.82 -10.86
CA ASP A 322 5.55 -11.62 -11.83
C ASP A 322 4.47 -10.68 -11.29
N ILE A 323 3.56 -11.15 -10.43
CA ILE A 323 2.51 -10.29 -9.86
C ILE A 323 2.58 -10.32 -8.33
N VAL A 324 2.73 -9.14 -7.71
CA VAL A 324 2.83 -8.99 -6.26
C VAL A 324 1.72 -8.08 -5.77
N ARG A 325 0.88 -8.56 -4.85
CA ARG A 325 -0.32 -7.84 -4.38
C ARG A 325 -0.32 -7.73 -2.86
N GLY A 326 -0.55 -6.53 -2.35
CA GLY A 326 -0.70 -6.28 -0.91
C GLY A 326 -2.06 -6.75 -0.41
N ILE A 327 -3.06 -5.88 -0.55
CA ILE A 327 -4.46 -6.17 -0.23
C ILE A 327 -5.26 -6.14 -1.53
N TYR A 328 -5.93 -7.25 -1.86
CA TYR A 328 -6.71 -7.40 -3.09
C TYR A 328 -8.12 -7.88 -2.76
N LEU A 329 -9.08 -6.95 -2.80
CA LEU A 329 -10.48 -7.20 -2.44
C LEU A 329 -11.34 -7.20 -3.70
N TRP A 330 -11.63 -8.38 -4.24
CA TRP A 330 -12.43 -8.53 -5.45
C TRP A 330 -13.76 -9.20 -5.16
N GLY A 331 -14.86 -8.47 -5.32
CA GLY A 331 -16.22 -9.01 -5.30
C GLY A 331 -16.79 -9.18 -6.71
N LYS A 332 -17.36 -10.34 -6.98
CA LYS A 332 -18.19 -10.62 -8.16
C LYS A 332 -19.66 -10.58 -7.72
N ASN A 333 -20.51 -9.93 -8.50
CA ASN A 333 -21.98 -9.87 -8.42
C ASN A 333 -22.65 -8.85 -7.47
N GLN A 334 -23.77 -8.29 -7.95
CA GLN A 334 -24.55 -7.18 -7.36
C GLN A 334 -25.32 -7.51 -6.08
N LEU A 335 -25.43 -8.78 -5.70
CA LEU A 335 -26.13 -9.18 -4.48
C LEU A 335 -25.21 -9.14 -3.25
N THR A 336 -23.92 -8.90 -3.45
CA THR A 336 -22.93 -8.89 -2.38
C THR A 336 -22.93 -7.52 -1.68
N THR A 337 -23.23 -7.49 -0.38
CA THR A 337 -22.94 -6.34 0.49
C THR A 337 -21.62 -6.61 1.22
N SER A 338 -20.54 -6.82 0.46
CA SER A 338 -19.22 -7.05 1.05
C SER A 338 -18.78 -5.79 1.77
N LYS A 339 -18.57 -5.88 3.08
CA LYS A 339 -18.08 -4.80 3.92
C LYS A 339 -16.66 -5.09 4.32
N HIS A 340 -15.79 -4.13 4.07
CA HIS A 340 -14.40 -4.22 4.50
C HIS A 340 -14.09 -3.02 5.38
N ARG A 341 -13.58 -3.28 6.58
CA ARG A 341 -13.15 -2.27 7.56
C ARG A 341 -11.71 -2.56 7.93
N ILE A 342 -10.81 -1.68 7.52
CA ILE A 342 -9.37 -1.81 7.78
C ILE A 342 -8.92 -0.57 8.53
N ASN A 343 -8.52 -0.71 9.79
CA ASN A 343 -8.18 0.45 10.62
C ASN A 343 -6.74 0.95 10.38
N ASP A 344 -5.76 0.06 10.25
CA ASP A 344 -4.38 0.44 9.96
C ASP A 344 -3.71 -0.59 9.05
N ALA A 345 -3.23 -0.16 7.89
CA ALA A 345 -2.55 -1.01 6.91
C ALA A 345 -1.19 -0.44 6.51
N THR A 346 -0.13 -1.24 6.69
CA THR A 346 1.19 -0.98 6.12
C THR A 346 1.56 -2.06 5.12
N ILE A 347 1.87 -1.67 3.89
CA ILE A 347 2.13 -2.57 2.77
C ILE A 347 3.47 -2.23 2.14
N LYS A 348 4.35 -3.22 2.06
CA LYS A 348 5.60 -3.18 1.33
C LYS A 348 5.59 -4.24 0.23
N LEU A 349 5.83 -3.79 -0.99
CA LEU A 349 5.94 -4.64 -2.17
C LEU A 349 7.36 -4.60 -2.70
N SER A 350 7.87 -5.71 -3.18
CA SER A 350 9.15 -5.73 -3.89
C SER A 350 9.14 -6.73 -5.05
N GLY A 351 9.77 -6.37 -6.16
CA GLY A 351 9.87 -7.29 -7.30
C GLY A 351 10.93 -6.87 -8.31
N GLY A 352 11.34 -7.82 -9.15
CA GLY A 352 12.28 -7.54 -10.24
C GLY A 352 11.67 -6.63 -11.32
N ASP A 353 12.47 -6.21 -12.30
CA ASP A 353 12.08 -5.25 -13.36
C ASP A 353 10.91 -5.73 -14.24
N ALA A 354 10.57 -7.02 -14.21
CA ALA A 354 9.43 -7.59 -14.92
C ALA A 354 8.13 -7.60 -14.09
N ALA A 355 8.24 -7.47 -12.77
CA ALA A 355 7.11 -7.65 -11.86
C ALA A 355 6.11 -6.49 -11.94
N THR A 356 4.84 -6.78 -11.74
CA THR A 356 3.78 -5.79 -11.55
C THR A 356 3.37 -5.77 -10.08
N LEU A 357 3.40 -4.59 -9.47
CA LEU A 357 3.16 -4.43 -8.03
C LEU A 357 1.83 -3.71 -7.77
N TRP A 358 0.90 -4.32 -7.03
CA TRP A 358 -0.39 -3.71 -6.64
C TRP A 358 -0.50 -3.60 -5.12
N GLY A 359 -0.56 -2.39 -4.59
CA GLY A 359 -0.65 -2.13 -3.14
C GLY A 359 -2.00 -2.49 -2.58
N PHE A 360 -3.02 -1.77 -3.04
CA PHE A 360 -4.39 -1.93 -2.58
C PHE A 360 -5.35 -1.92 -3.76
N PHE A 361 -6.24 -2.90 -3.80
CA PHE A 361 -7.33 -3.01 -4.76
C PHE A 361 -8.64 -3.31 -4.04
N SER A 362 -9.71 -2.64 -4.45
CA SER A 362 -11.07 -2.87 -3.94
C SER A 362 -12.07 -2.60 -5.05
N LEU A 363 -12.77 -3.64 -5.52
CA LEU A 363 -13.88 -3.47 -6.47
C LEU A 363 -14.95 -4.52 -6.27
N ASN A 364 -16.20 -4.10 -6.48
CA ASN A 364 -17.35 -4.98 -6.71
C ASN A 364 -17.85 -4.80 -8.16
N LEU A 365 -17.88 -5.88 -8.94
CA LEU A 365 -18.31 -5.85 -10.34
C LEU A 365 -19.67 -6.53 -10.55
N SER A 366 -20.50 -5.95 -11.41
CA SER A 366 -21.71 -6.61 -11.91
C SER A 366 -21.39 -7.63 -13.01
N GLU A 367 -22.21 -8.69 -13.08
CA GLU A 367 -22.02 -9.83 -13.98
C GLU A 367 -22.11 -9.47 -15.48
N ASP A 368 -22.77 -8.34 -15.81
CA ASP A 368 -23.20 -8.02 -17.19
C ASP A 368 -22.52 -6.77 -17.80
N THR A 369 -21.50 -6.19 -17.16
CA THR A 369 -20.76 -5.00 -17.65
C THR A 369 -21.61 -3.77 -18.00
N THR A 370 -22.89 -3.78 -17.65
CA THR A 370 -23.81 -2.64 -17.74
C THR A 370 -23.52 -1.68 -16.59
N PRO A 371 -23.83 -0.37 -16.71
CA PRO A 371 -23.47 0.62 -15.69
C PRO A 371 -24.27 0.30 -14.43
N VAL A 372 -23.62 -0.33 -13.45
CA VAL A 372 -24.26 -0.73 -12.20
C VAL A 372 -23.30 -0.40 -11.09
N GLN A 373 -23.79 0.49 -10.22
CA GLN A 373 -23.28 0.90 -8.91
C GLN A 373 -22.00 0.14 -8.48
N TRP A 374 -20.86 0.72 -8.83
CA TRP A 374 -19.53 0.39 -8.32
C TRP A 374 -19.45 1.01 -6.93
N ASP A 375 -19.89 0.25 -5.94
CA ASP A 375 -20.00 0.70 -4.56
C ASP A 375 -19.47 -0.43 -3.68
N ALA A 376 -18.15 -0.60 -3.71
CA ALA A 376 -17.47 -1.37 -2.68
C ALA A 376 -17.59 -0.64 -1.35
N ASP A 377 -18.29 -1.25 -0.38
CA ASP A 377 -18.38 -0.74 1.00
C ASP A 377 -17.06 -1.04 1.74
N THR A 378 -15.98 -0.40 1.28
CA THR A 378 -14.63 -0.53 1.80
C THR A 378 -14.22 0.78 2.46
N ILE A 379 -13.97 0.73 3.77
CA ILE A 379 -13.46 1.87 4.53
C ILE A 379 -12.09 1.50 5.08
N VAL A 380 -11.11 2.34 4.78
CA VAL A 380 -9.75 2.24 5.31
C VAL A 380 -9.48 3.49 6.14
N ASN A 381 -8.98 3.36 7.37
CA ASN A 381 -8.59 4.52 8.16
C ASN A 381 -7.17 4.96 7.77
N ASN A 382 -6.12 4.32 8.28
CA ASN A 382 -4.75 4.65 7.85
C ASN A 382 -4.21 3.64 6.84
N ILE A 383 -3.50 4.13 5.82
CA ILE A 383 -2.79 3.28 4.87
C ILE A 383 -1.43 3.84 4.47
N THR A 384 -0.42 2.98 4.51
CA THR A 384 0.92 3.25 3.98
C THR A 384 1.31 2.16 2.99
N ILE A 385 1.67 2.54 1.77
CA ILE A 385 2.08 1.63 0.71
C ILE A 385 3.42 2.08 0.15
N LYS A 386 4.37 1.15 0.02
CA LYS A 386 5.68 1.40 -0.57
C LYS A 386 6.06 0.28 -1.54
N SER A 387 6.83 0.62 -2.57
CA SER A 387 7.37 -0.35 -3.51
C SER A 387 8.88 -0.24 -3.67
N GLU A 388 9.50 -1.35 -4.06
CA GLU A 388 10.89 -1.41 -4.50
C GLU A 388 10.98 -2.28 -5.77
N GLY A 389 11.38 -1.67 -6.89
CA GLY A 389 11.43 -2.33 -8.20
C GLY A 389 10.07 -2.44 -8.89
N GLY A 390 9.95 -3.40 -9.81
CA GLY A 390 8.78 -3.59 -10.67
C GLY A 390 8.83 -2.83 -12.00
N LYS A 391 8.19 -3.40 -13.02
CA LYS A 391 7.91 -2.74 -14.29
C LYS A 391 6.97 -1.57 -14.09
N ASP A 392 5.81 -1.83 -13.50
CA ASP A 392 4.82 -0.83 -13.12
C ASP A 392 4.38 -1.12 -11.68
N ALA A 393 4.22 -0.07 -10.89
CA ALA A 393 3.77 -0.17 -9.52
C ALA A 393 2.56 0.74 -9.29
N TYR A 394 1.55 0.19 -8.63
CA TYR A 394 0.28 0.85 -8.38
C TYR A 394 0.04 0.84 -6.87
N MET A 395 0.13 2.00 -6.23
CA MET A 395 -0.08 2.07 -4.78
C MET A 395 -1.56 1.82 -4.48
N LEU A 396 -2.44 2.67 -5.00
CA LEU A 396 -3.88 2.37 -5.10
C LEU A 396 -4.22 1.97 -6.54
N TYR A 397 -4.69 0.75 -6.73
CA TYR A 397 -5.12 0.20 -8.01
C TYR A 397 -6.62 -0.08 -7.98
N GLN A 398 -7.41 0.73 -8.68
CA GLN A 398 -8.87 0.68 -8.68
C GLN A 398 -9.42 0.52 -7.25
N ALA A 399 -9.07 1.46 -6.37
CA ALA A 399 -9.50 1.46 -4.99
C ALA A 399 -10.86 2.13 -4.88
N ASP A 400 -11.94 1.38 -5.12
CA ASP A 400 -13.29 1.79 -4.77
C ASP A 400 -13.41 1.70 -3.24
N ALA A 401 -13.07 2.81 -2.57
CA ALA A 401 -12.86 2.87 -1.13
C ALA A 401 -12.85 4.31 -0.59
N GLU A 402 -13.33 4.46 0.65
CA GLU A 402 -13.21 5.68 1.44
C GLU A 402 -12.03 5.60 2.43
N PHE A 403 -11.10 6.55 2.33
CA PHE A 403 -9.94 6.69 3.19
C PHE A 403 -10.17 7.79 4.23
N THR A 404 -10.35 7.36 5.47
CA THR A 404 -10.83 8.19 6.59
C THR A 404 -9.73 8.68 7.53
N GLY A 405 -8.50 8.20 7.38
CA GLY A 405 -7.27 8.64 8.06
C GLY A 405 -6.12 8.95 7.10
N ASP A 406 -4.87 8.88 7.58
CA ASP A 406 -3.69 9.27 6.80
C ASP A 406 -3.39 8.29 5.65
N VAL A 407 -3.01 8.85 4.50
CA VAL A 407 -2.78 8.10 3.25
C VAL A 407 -1.37 8.39 2.73
N ILE A 408 -0.50 7.37 2.73
CA ILE A 408 0.89 7.46 2.25
C ILE A 408 1.10 6.46 1.10
N LEU A 409 1.27 6.99 -0.11
CA LEU A 409 1.35 6.25 -1.37
C LEU A 409 2.72 6.48 -2.00
N GLY A 410 3.63 5.54 -1.75
CA GLY A 410 5.01 5.58 -2.23
C GLY A 410 5.89 6.55 -1.45
N ASP A 411 7.16 6.54 -1.82
CA ASP A 411 8.18 7.48 -1.39
C ASP A 411 9.21 7.69 -2.50
N LYS A 412 10.28 8.43 -2.20
CA LYS A 412 11.35 8.68 -3.17
C LYS A 412 11.97 7.37 -3.70
N LEU A 413 12.18 6.37 -2.83
CA LEU A 413 12.74 5.09 -3.25
C LEU A 413 11.77 4.36 -4.18
N SER A 414 10.48 4.38 -3.86
CA SER A 414 9.42 3.83 -4.73
C SER A 414 9.48 4.49 -6.12
N TYR A 415 9.56 5.82 -6.16
CA TYR A 415 9.60 6.58 -7.42
C TYR A 415 10.87 6.33 -8.25
N ASP A 416 12.02 6.21 -7.59
CA ASP A 416 13.31 6.01 -8.27
C ASP A 416 13.53 4.56 -8.74
N SER A 417 12.92 3.57 -8.07
CA SER A 417 13.21 2.15 -8.29
C SER A 417 12.29 1.47 -9.32
N VAL A 418 11.09 2.00 -9.56
CA VAL A 418 10.16 1.45 -10.56
C VAL A 418 10.69 1.73 -11.96
N ALA A 419 10.79 0.71 -12.79
CA ALA A 419 11.41 0.81 -14.11
C ALA A 419 10.53 1.56 -15.15
N GLY A 420 9.21 1.41 -15.03
CA GLY A 420 8.19 2.05 -15.86
C GLY A 420 7.50 3.17 -15.09
N THR A 421 6.21 2.99 -14.79
CA THR A 421 5.41 4.03 -14.12
C THR A 421 5.06 3.64 -12.69
N LEU A 422 5.37 4.53 -11.75
CA LEU A 422 4.74 4.53 -10.43
C LEU A 422 3.43 5.31 -10.51
N TYR A 423 2.32 4.63 -10.25
CA TYR A 423 1.01 5.23 -10.03
C TYR A 423 0.76 5.35 -8.54
N SER A 424 0.57 6.58 -8.05
CA SER A 424 0.05 6.79 -6.70
C SER A 424 -1.41 6.34 -6.64
N ILE A 425 -2.22 6.75 -7.63
CA ILE A 425 -3.61 6.34 -7.79
C ILE A 425 -3.88 6.03 -9.26
N TYR A 426 -4.38 4.84 -9.52
CA TYR A 426 -4.86 4.43 -10.84
C TYR A 426 -6.29 3.94 -10.70
N GLY A 427 -7.23 4.49 -11.46
CA GLY A 427 -8.62 4.07 -11.39
C GLY A 427 -9.31 4.03 -12.75
N LYS A 428 -10.14 3.00 -12.96
CA LYS A 428 -10.95 2.83 -14.18
C LYS A 428 -12.46 2.79 -13.90
N TYR A 429 -12.87 2.21 -12.77
CA TYR A 429 -14.26 2.15 -12.31
C TYR A 429 -14.35 2.45 -10.80
N GLY A 430 -15.50 2.91 -10.30
CA GLY A 430 -15.71 3.25 -8.88
C GLY A 430 -15.11 4.59 -8.46
N SER A 431 -14.89 4.81 -7.17
CA SER A 431 -14.26 6.04 -6.66
C SER A 431 -13.19 5.81 -5.61
N THR A 432 -12.09 6.55 -5.72
CA THR A 432 -11.10 6.70 -4.65
C THR A 432 -11.42 7.98 -3.89
N ASP A 433 -11.87 7.85 -2.64
CA ASP A 433 -12.31 8.99 -1.82
C ASP A 433 -11.38 9.20 -0.63
N ILE A 434 -10.56 10.26 -0.65
CA ILE A 434 -9.72 10.68 0.48
C ILE A 434 -10.38 11.88 1.16
N VAL A 435 -10.83 11.69 2.40
CA VAL A 435 -11.73 12.64 3.07
C VAL A 435 -11.11 13.25 4.34
N ASN A 436 -11.93 13.99 5.11
CA ASN A 436 -11.63 14.49 6.45
C ASN A 436 -10.41 15.41 6.64
N ASN A 437 -9.83 15.95 5.55
CA ASN A 437 -8.58 16.73 5.60
C ASN A 437 -7.43 15.91 6.24
N ASN A 438 -7.32 14.64 5.87
CA ASN A 438 -6.20 13.81 6.32
C ASN A 438 -4.91 14.15 5.58
N LYS A 439 -3.77 13.73 6.15
CA LYS A 439 -2.50 13.90 5.46
C LYS A 439 -2.45 12.96 4.26
N LEU A 440 -2.15 13.52 3.08
CA LEU A 440 -1.85 12.76 1.88
C LEU A 440 -0.37 12.89 1.54
N VAL A 441 0.35 11.79 1.39
CA VAL A 441 1.65 11.74 0.71
C VAL A 441 1.50 10.86 -0.52
N ALA A 442 1.73 11.39 -1.72
CA ALA A 442 1.57 10.66 -2.96
C ALA A 442 2.77 10.87 -3.89
N TRP A 443 3.44 9.79 -4.26
CA TRP A 443 4.52 9.77 -5.24
C TRP A 443 4.09 9.03 -6.50
N GLY A 444 4.30 9.65 -7.65
CA GLY A 444 3.92 9.09 -8.95
C GLY A 444 2.61 9.64 -9.50
N LYS A 445 2.24 9.13 -10.68
CA LYS A 445 1.10 9.60 -11.47
C LYS A 445 -0.24 9.28 -10.80
N MET A 446 -1.17 10.22 -10.88
CA MET A 446 -2.60 9.98 -10.63
C MET A 446 -3.33 9.89 -11.97
N LEU A 447 -3.95 8.74 -12.27
CA LEU A 447 -4.67 8.51 -13.52
C LEU A 447 -6.11 8.08 -13.23
N ALA A 448 -7.07 8.86 -13.71
CA ALA A 448 -8.48 8.49 -13.75
C ALA A 448 -8.92 8.25 -15.20
N LYS A 449 -9.43 7.06 -15.49
CA LYS A 449 -9.96 6.66 -16.80
C LYS A 449 -11.34 6.01 -16.65
N GLY A 450 -11.97 5.64 -17.76
CA GLY A 450 -13.31 5.07 -17.72
C GLY A 450 -14.29 6.05 -17.08
N ASP A 451 -14.95 5.64 -16.01
CA ASP A 451 -15.84 6.46 -15.19
C ASP A 451 -15.34 6.61 -13.73
N HIS A 452 -14.06 6.30 -13.47
CA HIS A 452 -13.51 6.43 -12.13
C HIS A 452 -13.43 7.89 -11.65
N ALA A 453 -13.76 8.11 -10.38
CA ALA A 453 -13.58 9.40 -9.72
C ALA A 453 -12.49 9.32 -8.65
N ILE A 454 -11.49 10.18 -8.74
CA ILE A 454 -10.52 10.43 -7.66
C ILE A 454 -10.94 11.71 -6.95
N ASN A 455 -11.43 11.61 -5.72
CA ASN A 455 -11.84 12.76 -4.91
C ASN A 455 -10.91 12.91 -3.71
N ILE A 456 -10.24 14.05 -3.61
CA ILE A 456 -9.22 14.29 -2.59
C ILE A 456 -9.55 15.57 -1.83
N ILE A 457 -9.68 15.45 -0.51
CA ILE A 457 -9.73 16.56 0.45
C ILE A 457 -8.64 16.31 1.48
N SER A 458 -7.44 16.85 1.22
CA SER A 458 -6.28 16.66 2.09
C SER A 458 -6.19 17.74 3.18
N GLY A 459 -5.38 17.53 4.20
CA GLY A 459 -5.05 18.52 5.24
C GLY A 459 -3.57 18.86 5.33
N ASP A 460 -3.16 19.38 6.49
CA ASP A 460 -1.81 19.90 6.74
C ASP A 460 -0.70 18.89 6.41
N ASN A 461 0.44 19.41 5.97
CA ASN A 461 1.65 18.63 5.66
C ASN A 461 1.45 17.56 4.56
N SER A 462 0.51 17.78 3.65
CA SER A 462 0.28 16.90 2.50
C SER A 462 1.31 17.16 1.39
N TYR A 463 1.73 16.11 0.70
CA TYR A 463 2.76 16.18 -0.33
C TYR A 463 2.38 15.33 -1.54
N ILE A 464 2.40 15.94 -2.73
CA ILE A 464 2.21 15.24 -4.00
C ILE A 464 3.46 15.47 -4.84
N TYR A 465 4.09 14.42 -5.33
CA TYR A 465 5.18 14.47 -6.31
C TYR A 465 4.81 13.62 -7.51
N GLY A 466 4.39 14.25 -8.60
CA GLY A 466 3.81 13.53 -9.73
C GLY A 466 2.97 14.43 -10.64
N ASP A 467 2.41 13.82 -11.66
CA ASP A 467 1.48 14.42 -12.62
C ASP A 467 0.09 13.78 -12.54
N THR A 468 -0.92 14.48 -13.08
CA THR A 468 -2.30 13.99 -13.15
C THR A 468 -2.75 13.81 -14.59
N GLN A 469 -3.53 12.77 -14.86
CA GLN A 469 -4.04 12.51 -16.21
C GLN A 469 -5.51 12.05 -16.15
N LEU A 470 -6.33 12.60 -17.06
CA LEU A 470 -7.68 12.14 -17.32
C LEU A 470 -7.74 11.43 -18.68
N GLU A 471 -8.46 10.31 -18.72
CA GLU A 471 -8.87 9.62 -19.94
C GLU A 471 -10.38 9.33 -19.90
N ASP A 472 -11.00 9.16 -21.07
CA ASP A 472 -12.43 8.84 -21.21
C ASP A 472 -13.35 9.83 -20.45
N GLN A 473 -14.07 9.37 -19.41
CA GLN A 473 -14.94 10.18 -18.54
C GLN A 473 -14.40 10.24 -17.10
N GLY A 474 -13.14 9.82 -16.88
CA GLY A 474 -12.53 9.83 -15.55
C GLY A 474 -12.46 11.24 -14.99
N THR A 475 -12.52 11.35 -13.66
CA THR A 475 -12.46 12.65 -12.96
C THR A 475 -11.42 12.65 -11.85
N ILE A 476 -10.80 13.82 -11.66
CA ILE A 476 -9.90 14.10 -10.52
C ILE A 476 -10.34 15.43 -9.91
N ASN A 477 -10.89 15.38 -8.70
CA ASN A 477 -11.29 16.54 -7.92
C ASN A 477 -10.30 16.70 -6.75
N LEU A 478 -9.43 17.71 -6.82
CA LEU A 478 -8.35 17.89 -5.87
C LEU A 478 -8.55 19.16 -5.03
N ALA A 479 -8.83 18.99 -3.75
CA ALA A 479 -8.70 20.03 -2.73
C ALA A 479 -7.45 19.78 -1.89
N LEU A 480 -6.34 20.39 -2.31
CA LEU A 480 -5.08 20.38 -1.56
C LEU A 480 -5.15 21.49 -0.52
N ASN A 481 -5.51 21.12 0.71
CA ASN A 481 -5.62 22.06 1.83
C ASN A 481 -4.47 21.89 2.81
N GLY A 482 -4.31 22.91 3.65
CA GLY A 482 -3.49 22.87 4.85
C GLY A 482 -2.11 23.51 4.68
N SER A 483 -1.59 23.98 5.80
CA SER A 483 -0.25 24.52 5.94
C SER A 483 0.82 23.48 5.58
N ASN A 484 1.92 23.95 4.99
CA ASN A 484 3.03 23.12 4.49
C ASN A 484 2.60 22.06 3.44
N SER A 485 1.41 22.18 2.86
CA SER A 485 0.96 21.27 1.80
C SER A 485 1.50 21.70 0.44
N ARG A 486 1.99 20.74 -0.35
CA ARG A 486 2.67 21.02 -1.63
C ARG A 486 2.43 19.94 -2.68
N TRP A 487 2.16 20.38 -3.91
CA TRP A 487 2.22 19.54 -5.11
C TRP A 487 3.40 19.97 -5.97
N ASP A 488 4.40 19.10 -6.08
CA ASP A 488 5.49 19.16 -7.06
C ASP A 488 5.06 18.47 -8.35
N MET A 489 4.65 19.28 -9.32
CA MET A 489 4.15 18.83 -10.61
C MET A 489 5.30 18.59 -11.59
N VAL A 490 5.49 17.34 -12.01
CA VAL A 490 6.67 16.91 -12.79
C VAL A 490 6.43 16.79 -14.29
N ALA A 491 5.18 16.72 -14.75
CA ALA A 491 4.79 16.64 -16.16
C ALA A 491 3.52 17.48 -16.42
N ASP A 492 3.13 17.62 -17.69
CA ASP A 492 1.83 18.21 -18.05
C ASP A 492 0.71 17.46 -17.32
N SER A 493 -0.26 18.20 -16.79
CA SER A 493 -1.29 17.64 -15.93
C SER A 493 -2.69 18.09 -16.34
N THR A 494 -3.64 17.19 -16.19
CA THR A 494 -5.07 17.42 -16.43
C THR A 494 -5.87 16.93 -15.23
N LEU A 495 -6.86 17.72 -14.79
CA LEU A 495 -7.77 17.36 -13.71
C LEU A 495 -9.14 18.03 -13.89
N THR A 496 -10.13 17.63 -13.10
CA THR A 496 -11.50 18.13 -13.20
C THR A 496 -11.64 19.44 -12.43
N THR A 497 -11.33 19.46 -11.14
CA THR A 497 -11.40 20.67 -10.30
C THR A 497 -10.18 20.76 -9.39
N LEU A 498 -9.73 22.00 -9.12
CA LEU A 498 -8.60 22.26 -8.24
C LEU A 498 -8.95 23.35 -7.22
N SER A 499 -8.78 23.03 -5.95
CA SER A 499 -8.76 23.98 -4.85
C SER A 499 -7.40 23.96 -4.17
N LEU A 500 -6.78 25.13 -4.02
CA LEU A 500 -5.55 25.32 -3.25
C LEU A 500 -5.86 26.19 -2.04
N LYS A 501 -5.79 25.61 -0.83
CA LYS A 501 -6.02 26.33 0.43
C LYS A 501 -4.78 26.27 1.32
N ASP A 502 -4.11 27.40 1.49
CA ASP A 502 -2.83 27.50 2.22
C ASP A 502 -1.73 26.56 1.70
N ALA A 503 -1.88 26.08 0.46
CA ALA A 503 -1.04 25.09 -0.18
C ALA A 503 -0.27 25.66 -1.39
N THR A 504 0.77 24.95 -1.82
CA THR A 504 1.62 25.34 -2.95
C THR A 504 1.54 24.34 -4.10
N LEU A 505 1.20 24.80 -5.30
CA LEU A 505 1.49 24.09 -6.55
C LEU A 505 2.82 24.61 -7.10
N ASN A 506 3.77 23.71 -7.30
CA ASN A 506 5.09 24.02 -7.83
C ASN A 506 5.31 23.28 -9.14
N PHE A 507 5.45 24.02 -10.23
CA PHE A 507 5.85 23.48 -11.52
C PHE A 507 7.34 23.14 -11.43
N MET A 508 7.67 21.84 -11.31
CA MET A 508 9.06 21.43 -11.13
C MET A 508 9.87 21.75 -12.38
N PRO A 509 11.11 22.26 -12.28
CA PRO A 509 11.99 22.40 -13.44
C PRO A 509 12.32 21.01 -14.03
N ALA A 510 12.79 20.97 -15.28
CA ALA A 510 13.24 19.73 -15.90
C ALA A 510 14.31 19.02 -15.03
N SER A 511 14.22 17.69 -14.93
CA SER A 511 15.07 16.87 -14.05
C SER A 511 16.56 16.85 -14.45
N THR A 512 16.90 17.29 -15.67
CA THR A 512 18.28 17.43 -16.13
C THR A 512 18.75 18.88 -16.01
N LEU A 513 19.68 19.13 -15.08
CA LEU A 513 20.43 20.39 -14.94
C LEU A 513 21.40 20.65 -16.11
N THR A 514 21.07 20.21 -17.33
CA THR A 514 21.77 20.61 -18.54
C THR A 514 21.11 21.88 -19.09
N ARG A 515 21.82 23.01 -18.95
CA ARG A 515 21.56 24.29 -19.61
C ARG A 515 21.32 24.06 -21.12
N GLY A 516 20.07 23.85 -21.52
CA GLY A 516 19.74 23.43 -22.90
C GLY A 516 18.26 23.29 -23.27
N ALA A 517 17.35 22.93 -22.35
CA ALA A 517 15.91 23.04 -22.58
C ALA A 517 15.15 22.98 -21.24
N ALA A 518 14.57 24.09 -20.79
CA ALA A 518 13.53 24.03 -19.78
C ALA A 518 12.28 23.44 -20.46
N THR A 519 11.82 22.26 -20.05
CA THR A 519 10.49 21.77 -20.43
C THR A 519 9.46 22.45 -19.53
N PHE A 520 8.89 23.53 -20.06
CA PHE A 520 7.72 24.17 -19.47
C PHE A 520 6.53 23.21 -19.51
N LYS A 521 5.64 23.34 -18.54
CA LYS A 521 4.50 22.47 -18.33
C LYS A 521 3.20 23.24 -18.33
N THR A 522 2.14 22.54 -18.71
CA THR A 522 0.77 23.03 -18.66
C THR A 522 -0.04 22.22 -17.67
N LEU A 523 -0.69 22.91 -16.73
CA LEU A 523 -1.79 22.37 -15.96
C LEU A 523 -3.11 22.79 -16.60
N THR A 524 -3.96 21.84 -16.96
CA THR A 524 -5.32 22.10 -17.44
C THR A 524 -6.36 21.65 -16.41
N VAL A 525 -7.16 22.60 -15.94
CA VAL A 525 -8.32 22.38 -15.07
C VAL A 525 -9.57 22.43 -15.94
N ASN A 526 -10.23 21.28 -16.12
CA ASN A 526 -11.39 21.17 -17.01
C ASN A 526 -12.64 21.89 -16.48
N GLY A 527 -12.75 22.04 -15.17
CA GLY A 527 -13.79 22.81 -14.48
C GLY A 527 -13.20 24.01 -13.75
N ASP A 528 -13.60 24.18 -12.50
CA ASP A 528 -13.31 25.39 -11.72
C ASP A 528 -12.00 25.30 -10.94
N TYR A 529 -11.35 26.46 -10.79
CA TYR A 529 -10.19 26.65 -9.94
C TYR A 529 -10.53 27.61 -8.78
N THR A 530 -10.20 27.22 -7.55
CA THR A 530 -10.40 28.06 -6.36
C THR A 530 -9.11 28.23 -5.57
N GLY A 531 -8.72 29.47 -5.33
CA GLY A 531 -7.60 29.81 -4.45
C GLY A 531 -8.06 30.34 -3.11
N THR A 532 -7.58 29.80 -2.00
CA THR A 532 -7.75 30.39 -0.66
C THR A 532 -6.37 30.53 -0.03
N ASN A 533 -5.72 31.67 -0.24
CA ASN A 533 -4.29 31.82 0.06
C ASN A 533 -3.43 30.72 -0.61
N GLY A 534 -3.84 30.30 -1.82
CA GLY A 534 -3.10 29.34 -2.62
C GLY A 534 -1.83 29.95 -3.18
N ASN A 535 -0.83 29.14 -3.46
CA ASN A 535 0.45 29.59 -4.01
C ASN A 535 0.76 28.78 -5.27
N ILE A 536 1.14 29.45 -6.35
CA ILE A 536 1.60 28.80 -7.58
C ILE A 536 3.01 29.31 -7.90
N VAL A 537 3.93 28.38 -8.13
CA VAL A 537 5.30 28.66 -8.57
C VAL A 537 5.46 28.19 -10.01
N MET A 538 5.74 29.14 -10.91
CA MET A 538 5.89 28.91 -12.36
C MET A 538 7.30 29.26 -12.82
N ASN A 539 7.77 28.59 -13.87
CA ASN A 539 9.00 28.90 -14.57
C ASN A 539 8.68 29.60 -15.88
N THR A 540 9.43 30.65 -16.22
CA THR A 540 9.28 31.38 -17.48
C THR A 540 10.65 31.72 -18.04
N GLN A 541 10.89 31.47 -19.32
CA GLN A 541 12.03 32.05 -20.02
C GLN A 541 11.70 33.51 -20.37
N LEU A 542 11.89 34.42 -19.42
CA LEU A 542 11.49 35.83 -19.55
C LEU A 542 12.06 36.49 -20.81
N GLY A 543 11.17 36.99 -21.66
CA GLY A 543 11.45 37.56 -22.98
C GLY A 543 10.24 38.37 -23.49
N ASP A 544 9.89 38.19 -24.77
CA ASP A 544 8.72 38.81 -25.43
C ASP A 544 7.45 37.96 -25.26
N ASP A 545 6.33 38.36 -25.89
CA ASP A 545 5.04 37.65 -25.86
C ASP A 545 5.11 36.15 -26.24
N SER A 546 6.12 35.73 -27.00
CA SER A 546 6.30 34.35 -27.45
C SER A 546 7.11 33.48 -26.48
N SER A 547 7.49 34.05 -25.33
CA SER A 547 8.32 33.39 -24.33
C SER A 547 7.75 32.05 -23.88
N PRO A 548 8.54 30.97 -23.95
CA PRO A 548 8.19 29.70 -23.32
C PRO A 548 7.97 29.87 -21.81
N THR A 549 6.86 29.35 -21.31
CA THR A 549 6.45 29.49 -19.92
C THR A 549 5.60 28.32 -19.45
N ASP A 550 5.64 28.04 -18.16
CA ASP A 550 4.63 27.22 -17.51
C ASP A 550 3.26 27.91 -17.62
N ARG A 551 2.19 27.11 -17.76
CA ARG A 551 0.83 27.61 -17.97
C ARG A 551 -0.19 26.94 -17.05
N LEU A 552 -1.16 27.73 -16.61
CA LEU A 552 -2.41 27.27 -16.02
C LEU A 552 -3.57 27.59 -16.96
N ILE A 553 -4.30 26.57 -17.41
CA ILE A 553 -5.50 26.71 -18.23
C ILE A 553 -6.69 26.29 -17.40
N VAL A 554 -7.66 27.20 -17.21
CA VAL A 554 -8.92 26.93 -16.50
C VAL A 554 -10.07 27.03 -17.48
N ASN A 555 -10.69 25.90 -17.78
CA ASN A 555 -11.82 25.83 -18.71
C ASN A 555 -13.15 26.23 -18.05
N GLY A 556 -13.23 26.21 -16.72
CA GLY A 556 -14.34 26.75 -15.92
C GLY A 556 -14.08 28.16 -15.38
N ASN A 557 -14.61 28.42 -14.19
CA ASN A 557 -14.48 29.68 -13.47
C ASN A 557 -13.27 29.69 -12.53
N THR A 558 -12.75 30.88 -12.22
CA THR A 558 -11.79 31.09 -11.14
C THR A 558 -12.44 31.86 -9.99
N SER A 559 -12.06 31.56 -8.75
CA SER A 559 -12.49 32.32 -7.58
C SER A 559 -11.42 32.40 -6.49
N GLY A 560 -11.57 33.35 -5.56
CA GLY A 560 -10.70 33.53 -4.40
C GLY A 560 -9.36 34.21 -4.71
N THR A 561 -8.30 33.90 -3.97
CA THR A 561 -6.99 34.56 -4.10
C THR A 561 -5.83 33.57 -4.16
N THR A 562 -4.92 33.80 -5.11
CA THR A 562 -3.72 32.99 -5.33
C THR A 562 -2.48 33.86 -5.51
N ASN A 563 -1.40 33.54 -4.82
CA ASN A 563 -0.09 34.15 -5.01
C ASN A 563 0.66 33.45 -6.13
N VAL A 564 1.24 34.20 -7.06
CA VAL A 564 2.00 33.68 -8.21
C VAL A 564 3.45 34.13 -8.10
N THR A 565 4.35 33.15 -7.97
CA THR A 565 5.80 33.36 -8.01
C THR A 565 6.30 32.90 -9.38
N VAL A 566 7.08 33.74 -10.05
CA VAL A 566 7.71 33.40 -11.33
C VAL A 566 9.22 33.29 -11.18
N LEU A 567 9.77 32.16 -11.59
CA LEU A 567 11.19 31.89 -11.64
C LEU A 567 11.71 32.07 -13.07
N ASN A 568 12.73 32.92 -13.24
CA ASN A 568 13.36 33.10 -14.54
C ASN A 568 14.18 31.87 -14.95
N ALA A 569 13.72 31.14 -15.96
CA ALA A 569 14.34 29.93 -16.49
C ALA A 569 15.36 30.23 -17.61
N GLY A 570 16.24 31.21 -17.39
CA GLY A 570 17.31 31.57 -18.35
C GLY A 570 16.90 32.57 -19.43
N GLY A 571 15.81 33.31 -19.23
CA GLY A 571 15.40 34.43 -20.08
C GLY A 571 16.30 35.66 -19.92
N ALA A 572 16.60 36.31 -21.04
CA ALA A 572 17.41 37.53 -21.09
C ALA A 572 16.58 38.81 -20.86
N GLY A 573 15.25 38.71 -20.94
CA GLY A 573 14.33 39.83 -20.96
C GLY A 573 14.22 40.46 -22.35
N ASP A 574 12.99 40.76 -22.77
CA ASP A 574 12.67 41.51 -23.98
C ASP A 574 11.32 42.23 -23.80
N HIS A 575 11.00 43.16 -24.70
CA HIS A 575 9.77 43.92 -24.67
C HIS A 575 8.54 43.05 -24.95
N THR A 576 7.50 43.20 -24.11
CA THR A 576 6.20 42.58 -24.34
C THR A 576 5.21 43.58 -24.92
N ILE A 577 4.37 43.14 -25.86
CA ILE A 577 3.29 43.94 -26.43
C ILE A 577 1.97 43.57 -25.74
N ASN A 578 1.58 42.31 -25.79
CA ASN A 578 0.40 41.79 -25.10
C ASN A 578 0.75 41.13 -23.75
N GLY A 579 2.02 40.78 -23.55
CA GLY A 579 2.51 40.08 -22.37
C GLY A 579 2.68 38.58 -22.59
N ILE A 580 3.44 37.95 -21.70
CA ILE A 580 3.65 36.49 -21.65
C ILE A 580 2.47 35.87 -20.89
N GLU A 581 1.64 35.06 -21.56
CA GLU A 581 0.44 34.49 -20.93
C GLU A 581 0.79 33.37 -19.95
N LEU A 582 0.44 33.56 -18.67
CA LEU A 582 0.61 32.53 -17.64
C LEU A 582 -0.68 31.76 -17.37
N ILE A 583 -1.82 32.47 -17.32
CA ILE A 583 -3.08 31.90 -16.89
C ILE A 583 -4.18 32.24 -17.88
N SER A 584 -4.87 31.22 -18.38
CA SER A 584 -6.01 31.33 -19.29
C SER A 584 -7.29 30.94 -18.57
N VAL A 585 -8.36 31.73 -18.70
CA VAL A 585 -9.66 31.46 -18.07
C VAL A 585 -10.78 31.58 -19.09
N ALA A 586 -11.44 30.45 -19.40
CA ALA A 586 -12.55 30.44 -20.35
C ALA A 586 -13.87 30.95 -19.74
N GLY A 587 -14.14 30.55 -18.49
CA GLY A 587 -15.34 30.94 -17.73
C GLY A 587 -15.26 32.36 -17.15
N THR A 588 -15.80 32.54 -15.95
CA THR A 588 -15.74 33.81 -15.20
C THR A 588 -14.42 33.88 -14.45
N SER A 589 -13.71 35.00 -14.56
CA SER A 589 -12.36 35.18 -13.99
C SER A 589 -12.40 36.02 -12.70
N ASP A 590 -13.25 35.63 -11.75
CA ASP A 590 -13.45 36.35 -10.48
C ASP A 590 -12.33 36.08 -9.45
N GLY A 591 -11.49 35.08 -9.70
CA GLY A 591 -10.29 34.81 -8.90
C GLY A 591 -9.18 35.83 -9.15
N GLU A 592 -8.49 36.23 -8.09
CA GLU A 592 -7.41 37.21 -8.11
C GLU A 592 -6.04 36.53 -7.98
N PHE A 593 -5.20 36.69 -9.01
CA PHE A 593 -3.82 36.20 -9.03
C PHE A 593 -2.86 37.35 -8.72
N LYS A 594 -2.15 37.25 -7.60
CA LYS A 594 -1.29 38.31 -7.07
C LYS A 594 0.16 37.95 -7.27
N GLN A 595 0.93 38.84 -7.86
CA GLN A 595 2.37 38.69 -7.95
C GLN A 595 2.99 38.56 -6.55
N ASN A 596 3.83 37.55 -6.37
CA ASN A 596 4.62 37.36 -5.17
C ASN A 596 6.12 37.41 -5.50
N GLY A 597 6.78 38.48 -5.07
CA GLY A 597 8.17 38.76 -5.41
C GLY A 597 8.34 39.59 -6.68
N ARG A 598 9.59 40.04 -6.94
CA ARG A 598 9.95 40.84 -8.12
C ARG A 598 10.34 39.92 -9.28
N ILE A 599 9.81 40.18 -10.47
CA ILE A 599 10.05 39.36 -11.67
C ILE A 599 10.92 40.19 -12.63
N VAL A 600 12.17 39.80 -12.83
CA VAL A 600 13.15 40.59 -13.60
C VAL A 600 13.96 39.75 -14.57
N ALA A 601 14.23 40.31 -15.74
CA ALA A 601 15.23 39.81 -16.67
C ALA A 601 15.82 40.95 -17.50
N GLY A 602 17.15 40.93 -17.69
CA GLY A 602 17.85 41.95 -18.47
C GLY A 602 17.61 43.36 -17.94
N ALA A 603 17.08 44.24 -18.79
CA ALA A 603 16.72 45.62 -18.47
C ALA A 603 15.29 45.79 -17.96
N TYR A 604 14.48 44.73 -17.93
CA TYR A 604 13.03 44.83 -17.74
C TYR A 604 12.58 44.32 -16.37
N ASP A 605 11.63 45.03 -15.78
CA ASP A 605 10.77 44.59 -14.68
C ASP A 605 9.43 44.11 -15.26
N TYR A 606 9.08 42.85 -15.00
CA TYR A 606 7.81 42.27 -15.40
C TYR A 606 6.84 42.34 -14.23
N THR A 607 5.59 42.69 -14.54
CA THR A 607 4.47 42.72 -13.61
C THR A 607 3.38 41.76 -14.06
N LEU A 608 2.82 40.98 -13.13
CA LEU A 608 1.63 40.18 -13.39
C LEU A 608 0.40 41.09 -13.45
N GLN A 609 -0.30 41.08 -14.57
CA GLN A 609 -1.50 41.88 -14.78
C GLN A 609 -2.53 41.15 -15.63
N ARG A 610 -3.80 41.59 -15.56
CA ARG A 610 -4.84 41.11 -16.46
C ARG A 610 -4.60 41.61 -17.88
N GLY A 611 -5.02 40.82 -18.86
CA GLY A 611 -5.05 41.27 -20.25
C GLY A 611 -6.06 42.40 -20.47
N GLU A 612 -6.09 42.93 -21.68
CA GLU A 612 -7.03 43.99 -22.06
C GLU A 612 -8.08 43.49 -23.07
N GLY A 613 -9.22 44.19 -23.13
CA GLY A 613 -10.28 43.91 -24.09
C GLY A 613 -10.78 42.46 -24.00
N GLN A 614 -10.64 41.69 -25.08
CA GLN A 614 -11.07 40.29 -25.14
C GLN A 614 -10.21 39.37 -24.25
N ASN A 615 -9.02 39.80 -23.85
CA ASN A 615 -8.09 39.04 -23.01
C ASN A 615 -8.22 39.38 -21.53
N ALA A 616 -9.21 40.19 -21.12
CA ALA A 616 -9.39 40.65 -19.73
C ALA A 616 -9.60 39.54 -18.70
N LYS A 617 -9.92 38.33 -19.16
CA LYS A 617 -10.06 37.13 -18.31
C LYS A 617 -8.73 36.45 -17.99
N ASN A 618 -7.71 36.66 -18.81
CA ASN A 618 -6.42 35.99 -18.75
C ASN A 618 -5.38 36.87 -18.03
N TRP A 619 -4.29 36.24 -17.57
CA TRP A 619 -3.22 36.91 -16.83
C TRP A 619 -1.87 36.75 -17.52
N TYR A 620 -1.15 37.86 -17.61
CA TYR A 620 0.07 38.01 -18.39
C TYR A 620 1.18 38.65 -17.56
N LEU A 621 2.43 38.29 -17.83
CA LEU A 621 3.58 39.10 -17.44
C LEU A 621 3.80 40.18 -18.49
N SER A 622 3.79 41.43 -18.08
CA SER A 622 4.07 42.57 -18.96
C SER A 622 5.13 43.47 -18.35
N ASN A 623 5.97 44.04 -19.21
CA ASN A 623 6.90 45.11 -18.84
C ASN A 623 6.46 46.49 -19.34
N GLU A 624 5.20 46.65 -19.72
CA GLU A 624 4.57 47.95 -19.92
C GLU A 624 3.93 48.43 -18.61
N LEU A 625 4.14 49.71 -18.28
CA LEU A 625 3.43 50.32 -17.17
C LEU A 625 1.93 50.42 -17.52
N PRO A 626 1.03 50.25 -16.52
CA PRO A 626 -0.40 50.44 -16.74
C PRO A 626 -0.66 51.81 -17.37
N ALA A 627 -1.55 51.88 -18.37
CA ALA A 627 -1.87 53.14 -19.03
C ALA A 627 -2.38 54.17 -18.00
N GLU A 628 -1.73 55.35 -17.94
CA GLU A 628 -2.24 56.45 -17.12
C GLU A 628 -3.65 56.84 -17.58
N THR A 629 -4.57 57.04 -16.63
CA THR A 629 -5.89 57.62 -16.94
C THR A 629 -5.70 58.96 -17.65
N PRO A 630 -6.32 59.19 -18.83
CA PRO A 630 -6.16 60.44 -19.54
C PRO A 630 -6.56 61.61 -18.62
N VAL A 631 -5.62 62.52 -18.37
CA VAL A 631 -5.94 63.79 -17.72
C VAL A 631 -6.94 64.50 -18.63
N GLN A 632 -8.15 64.78 -18.14
CA GLN A 632 -9.14 65.54 -18.90
C GLN A 632 -8.49 66.87 -19.29
N PRO A 633 -8.36 67.19 -20.60
CA PRO A 633 -7.79 68.48 -20.98
C PRO A 633 -8.74 69.60 -20.50
N ASP A 634 -8.15 70.67 -19.97
CA ASP A 634 -8.88 71.91 -19.70
C ASP A 634 -9.63 72.33 -20.98
N PRO A 635 -10.89 72.79 -20.89
CA PRO A 635 -11.71 73.09 -22.05
C PRO A 635 -11.05 74.20 -22.89
N VAL A 636 -10.54 73.83 -24.07
CA VAL A 636 -10.10 74.76 -25.10
C VAL A 636 -11.14 74.85 -26.23
N ASP A 637 -11.29 76.08 -26.73
CA ASP A 637 -12.19 76.61 -27.75
C ASP A 637 -12.43 75.66 -28.97
N PRO A 638 -13.67 75.46 -29.46
CA PRO A 638 -13.97 74.37 -30.38
C PRO A 638 -13.71 74.79 -31.83
N THR A 639 -12.48 74.62 -32.35
CA THR A 639 -12.24 74.74 -33.80
C THR A 639 -11.26 73.75 -34.44
N VAL A 640 -10.76 72.73 -33.76
CA VAL A 640 -9.94 71.68 -34.42
C VAL A 640 -10.29 70.28 -33.91
N PRO A 641 -10.68 69.32 -34.78
CA PRO A 641 -10.78 67.92 -34.37
C PRO A 641 -9.37 67.40 -34.07
N VAL A 642 -9.05 67.22 -32.79
CA VAL A 642 -7.88 66.44 -32.38
C VAL A 642 -8.26 64.96 -32.42
N THR A 643 -7.72 64.23 -33.39
CA THR A 643 -7.67 62.76 -33.31
C THR A 643 -6.80 62.38 -32.11
N PRO A 644 -7.29 61.63 -31.12
CA PRO A 644 -6.46 61.16 -30.02
C PRO A 644 -5.40 60.23 -30.62
N VAL A 645 -4.13 60.61 -30.51
CA VAL A 645 -3.00 59.69 -30.73
C VAL A 645 -2.85 58.89 -29.43
N PRO A 646 -2.89 57.54 -29.45
CA PRO A 646 -2.58 56.75 -28.26
C PRO A 646 -1.17 57.12 -27.77
N ALA A 647 -1.03 57.53 -26.51
CA ALA A 647 0.28 57.73 -25.91
C ALA A 647 1.00 56.36 -25.82
N PRO A 648 2.29 56.25 -26.21
CA PRO A 648 3.07 55.03 -25.99
C PRO A 648 3.09 54.71 -24.50
N ARG A 649 2.82 53.45 -24.11
CA ARG A 649 2.97 53.05 -22.71
C ARG A 649 4.45 53.11 -22.32
N GLU A 650 4.72 53.71 -21.17
CA GLU A 650 6.08 53.79 -20.65
C GLU A 650 6.53 52.40 -20.18
N GLN A 651 7.79 52.08 -20.42
CA GLN A 651 8.35 50.77 -20.12
C GLN A 651 8.80 50.69 -18.65
N ALA A 652 8.49 49.58 -17.98
CA ALA A 652 9.02 49.27 -16.66
C ALA A 652 10.48 48.82 -16.79
N VAL A 653 11.39 49.79 -16.92
CA VAL A 653 12.84 49.56 -16.97
C VAL A 653 13.40 49.52 -15.56
N ARG A 654 14.31 48.58 -15.35
CA ARG A 654 15.02 48.38 -14.09
C ARG A 654 15.78 49.65 -13.65
N PRO A 655 15.59 50.16 -12.42
CA PRO A 655 16.30 51.34 -11.94
C PRO A 655 17.81 51.10 -11.77
N GLU A 656 18.27 49.85 -11.72
CA GLU A 656 19.65 49.50 -11.40
C GLU A 656 20.68 50.08 -12.37
N ALA A 657 20.39 50.14 -13.67
CA ALA A 657 21.31 50.72 -14.65
C ALA A 657 21.47 52.23 -14.45
N GLY A 658 20.36 52.93 -14.20
CA GLY A 658 20.36 54.35 -13.88
C GLY A 658 21.07 54.64 -12.56
N LEU A 659 20.80 53.86 -11.52
CA LEU A 659 21.46 53.99 -10.21
C LEU A 659 22.95 53.70 -10.28
N TYR A 660 23.38 52.72 -11.08
CA TYR A 660 24.81 52.45 -11.28
C TYR A 660 25.50 53.64 -11.95
N ALA A 661 24.89 54.22 -12.99
CA ALA A 661 25.42 55.41 -13.66
C ALA A 661 25.50 56.62 -12.71
N MET A 662 24.47 56.84 -11.90
CA MET A 662 24.43 57.95 -10.94
C MET A 662 25.43 57.75 -9.79
N ASN A 663 25.60 56.52 -9.29
CA ASN A 663 26.62 56.22 -8.29
C ASN A 663 28.03 56.41 -8.85
N LEU A 664 28.27 56.03 -10.11
CA LEU A 664 29.55 56.29 -10.77
C LEU A 664 29.79 57.79 -10.97
N GLN A 665 28.77 58.55 -11.36
CA GLN A 665 28.85 60.01 -11.46
C GLN A 665 29.11 60.66 -10.10
N ALA A 666 28.41 60.22 -9.05
CA ALA A 666 28.61 60.71 -7.69
C ALA A 666 30.02 60.38 -7.18
N ALA A 667 30.53 59.17 -7.45
CA ALA A 667 31.90 58.77 -7.11
C ALA A 667 32.94 59.64 -7.85
N ASN A 668 32.76 59.87 -9.14
CA ASN A 668 33.65 60.73 -9.94
C ASN A 668 33.64 62.19 -9.49
N ASN A 669 32.52 62.68 -8.95
CA ASN A 669 32.37 64.05 -8.48
C ASN A 669 32.50 64.20 -6.96
N LEU A 670 32.79 63.13 -6.22
CA LEU A 670 32.83 63.13 -4.75
C LEU A 670 33.80 64.17 -4.19
N PHE A 671 34.90 64.43 -4.92
CA PHE A 671 35.95 65.38 -4.53
C PHE A 671 35.89 66.73 -5.27
N THR A 672 34.94 66.92 -6.18
CA THR A 672 34.78 68.18 -6.94
C THR A 672 33.62 69.04 -6.43
N THR A 673 32.80 68.53 -5.50
CA THR A 673 31.76 69.31 -4.82
C THR A 673 32.35 70.46 -4.00
N ARG A 674 31.81 71.67 -4.16
CA ARG A 674 32.22 72.86 -3.39
C ARG A 674 31.47 72.90 -2.05
N LEU A 675 31.96 73.72 -1.11
CA LEU A 675 31.27 73.94 0.17
C LEU A 675 29.80 74.37 -0.02
N HIS A 676 29.54 75.19 -1.04
CA HIS A 676 28.19 75.66 -1.41
C HIS A 676 27.26 74.49 -1.79
N ASP A 677 27.77 73.48 -2.49
CA ASP A 677 26.98 72.34 -2.97
C ASP A 677 26.62 71.34 -1.85
N ARG A 678 27.27 71.43 -0.68
CA ARG A 678 27.06 70.53 0.48
C ARG A 678 26.26 71.15 1.63
N LEU A 679 26.05 72.47 1.63
CA LEU A 679 25.52 73.17 2.78
C LEU A 679 23.99 73.10 2.91
N GLY A 680 23.25 72.77 1.83
CA GLY A 680 21.77 72.76 1.84
C GLY A 680 21.23 74.07 2.42
N GLU A 681 21.21 75.13 1.61
CA GLU A 681 21.00 76.52 2.05
C GLU A 681 19.99 76.67 3.20
N THR A 682 20.46 77.07 4.38
CA THR A 682 19.58 77.64 5.41
C THR A 682 19.35 79.09 5.04
N HIS A 683 18.35 79.32 4.18
CA HIS A 683 17.85 80.67 3.91
C HIS A 683 17.29 81.24 5.23
N TYR A 684 17.98 82.24 5.79
CA TYR A 684 17.43 83.02 6.87
C TYR A 684 16.67 84.21 6.26
N VAL A 685 15.36 84.23 6.47
CA VAL A 685 14.49 85.37 6.13
C VAL A 685 14.37 86.23 7.38
N ASP A 686 14.80 87.49 7.30
CA ASP A 686 14.58 88.44 8.39
C ASP A 686 13.07 88.70 8.53
N ALA A 687 12.51 88.33 9.68
CA ALA A 687 11.07 88.38 9.92
C ALA A 687 10.48 89.80 9.96
N LEU A 688 11.30 90.86 10.04
CA LEU A 688 10.84 92.25 10.07
C LEU A 688 11.02 92.98 8.73
N THR A 689 12.07 92.69 7.97
CA THR A 689 12.37 93.43 6.72
C THR A 689 12.10 92.62 5.46
N GLY A 690 12.00 91.29 5.55
CA GLY A 690 11.77 90.40 4.41
C GLY A 690 12.99 90.21 3.48
N GLU A 691 14.15 90.76 3.83
CA GLU A 691 15.37 90.54 3.04
C GLU A 691 15.97 89.15 3.32
N THR A 692 16.30 88.45 2.23
CA THR A 692 17.01 87.16 2.24
C THR A 692 18.51 87.40 2.19
N ALA A 693 19.26 86.94 3.20
CA ALA A 693 20.71 87.05 3.22
C ALA A 693 21.39 85.70 3.47
N VAL A 694 22.54 85.49 2.83
CA VAL A 694 23.41 84.31 2.99
C VAL A 694 24.74 84.74 3.64
N THR A 695 25.10 84.17 4.79
CA THR A 695 26.39 84.42 5.44
C THR A 695 27.32 83.21 5.31
N SER A 696 28.53 83.40 4.79
CA SER A 696 29.60 82.40 4.88
C SER A 696 30.99 83.04 5.02
N MET A 697 31.76 82.64 6.03
CA MET A 697 33.21 82.86 6.12
C MET A 697 33.89 81.52 6.39
N TRP A 698 34.91 81.16 5.60
CA TRP A 698 35.78 80.02 5.88
C TRP A 698 37.24 80.38 5.61
N LEU A 699 38.13 80.03 6.54
CA LEU A 699 39.57 80.32 6.48
C LEU A 699 40.33 79.00 6.26
N ARG A 700 41.15 78.95 5.21
CA ARG A 700 42.11 77.86 4.98
C ARG A 700 43.50 78.35 5.39
N ASN A 701 44.16 77.66 6.31
CA ASN A 701 45.61 77.78 6.48
C ASN A 701 46.28 76.61 5.73
N ILE A 702 47.34 76.90 4.97
CA ILE A 702 48.07 75.90 4.18
C ILE A 702 49.18 75.31 5.03
#